data_AF-A0A812ZB88-F1
#
_entry.id   AF-A0A812ZB88-F1
#
_cell.length_a   1.000
_cell.length_b   1.000
_cell.length_c   1.000
_cell.angle_alpha   90.00
_cell.angle_beta   90.00
_cell.angle_gamma   90.00
#
_symmetry.space_group_name_H-M   'P 1'
#
loop_
_entity.id
_entity.type
_entity.pdbx_description
1 polymer ?
#
loop_
_entity_poly.entity_id
_entity_poly.type
_entity_poly.pdbx_seq_one_letter_code
_entity_poly.pdbx_strand_id
1 'polypeptide(L)'
;MRRAWLIALLIGAVFSIVLERYSTLEGYSGILKSWILIFSSIATSTKPEIKITPRTQLRGNNDVPQLLRDHAGLYLDKTRAPELRNALLLTAANYGYMDMLRNWECYARKLGLDWLVVALDDQVYQELGPERSFLTVGERHGSYERFGSPGFKIVGCNKLRSMLSVLVETQLDVVFSDGDSVFKSDPFLPSLSLGSMMRSGKYDMIYGRKIIPPGAKKDEYHQEPIKGNTGFYYVSGGRKPRIMQRMFNISIQWCDKRPDQDDQENFWDALVVERKRKPKDKEFFACFRHCDSTQCSGIEGDKVFDYCDMSPWEYLDGAIQPTDAVKAPYHMVSYHATWVFGKEKKQQKLKTVDLWDAACASKAFKGEVVASALPANSASLMAQTVQSETAVVQSGGQLPQLLRKHAGLYLDKTRAPELSNALLLTAANYGYMDMLRNWECYARKLGLDWLVVALDDQVYQELGPERSFLTVGERHGSYERFGSPGFKIVGCNKLRSMLSVLVETQLDVVFSDGDSVFKSDPFLPSLSLGSMMRSGKYDMIYGRKIIPPGAKKDEYHQEPIKGNTGFYYVSGGRKPRIMQRMFNISIQWCDRRPDQDDQENFWDALVVERKRKPKDKEFFACFRHCDSTQCSGIEGAKVFDYCDMSPWEYLDGAIEPTDALKAPYHMVSYHATWVFGKEKKQQKLKTVGLWDAACASKAFKGEVVASALPANSASLMAQTVQSETAVVQKGGRLPQLLRKHAGLYLDKTRAPELSNALLLTAANYGYLDMLQNWECYARKFGLDWLVVALDDKIYQELGPERSFLTVGERHGSYERFGSPGFQIVGCNKLRSMLYVLLETQLDVVFSDGDSVFKSDPFLPSLSLGSMMRSGKYDMIYGRKIKPPGPRTDEHHQEPIKGNTGFYYVSGGRKPRIMQRMFNISIHWCNNRPGLDDQENFWDALVVERKRKPKDNEFFACFRHCDSTQCAGMAGEAVFDYCDMNPWEYIDGTTRLDAPTVRTNMREVTSRYLREDREEIGDAEGELLAACHAAEEQLRNADTQDSGTSPQKQESASLLQVSRDEGSQPTPCWSAMPLDV
;
A
#
# COMPACT_ATOMS: atom_id res chain seq x y z
N MET A 1 38.44 11.85 54.22
CA MET A 1 37.96 13.25 54.22
C MET A 1 38.99 14.27 54.71
N ARG A 2 39.61 14.15 55.90
CA ARG A 2 40.60 15.14 56.38
C ARG A 2 41.82 15.37 55.45
N ARG A 3 42.32 14.33 54.78
CA ARG A 3 43.41 14.46 53.77
C ARG A 3 42.97 15.18 52.49
N ALA A 4 41.73 14.97 52.03
CA ALA A 4 41.19 15.68 50.87
C ALA A 4 40.97 17.17 51.17
N TRP A 5 40.58 17.49 52.41
CA TRP A 5 40.47 18.87 52.89
C TRP A 5 41.82 19.57 53.00
N LEU A 6 42.87 18.87 53.45
CA LEU A 6 44.23 19.42 53.51
C LEU A 6 44.81 19.68 52.12
N ILE A 7 44.55 18.79 51.15
CA ILE A 7 44.98 18.96 49.76
C ILE A 7 44.26 20.15 49.11
N ALA A 8 42.97 20.34 49.37
CA ALA A 8 42.23 21.49 48.87
C ALA A 8 42.76 22.83 49.43
N LEU A 9 43.14 22.86 50.72
CA LEU A 9 43.74 24.05 51.34
C LEU A 9 45.14 24.36 50.81
N LEU A 10 45.96 23.33 50.55
CA LEU A 10 47.29 23.49 49.94
C LEU A 10 47.20 23.97 48.50
N ILE A 11 46.25 23.44 47.71
CA ILE A 11 46.00 23.91 46.35
C ILE A 11 45.52 25.37 46.37
N GLY A 12 44.63 25.74 47.28
CA GLY A 12 44.16 27.12 47.44
C GLY A 12 45.29 28.09 47.82
N ALA A 13 46.17 27.71 48.75
CA ALA A 13 47.30 28.55 49.17
C ALA A 13 48.33 28.74 48.05
N VAL A 14 48.64 27.69 47.27
CA VAL A 14 49.53 27.79 46.10
C VAL A 14 48.91 28.68 45.02
N PHE A 15 47.60 28.57 44.79
CA PHE A 15 46.91 29.40 43.80
C PHE A 15 46.88 30.89 44.18
N SER A 16 46.72 31.21 45.47
CA SER A 16 46.79 32.60 45.95
C SER A 16 48.19 33.22 45.77
N ILE A 17 49.26 32.46 46.03
CA ILE A 17 50.65 32.93 45.83
C ILE A 17 50.94 33.16 44.33
N VAL A 18 50.39 32.32 43.45
CA VAL A 18 50.52 32.49 41.99
C VAL A 18 49.73 33.70 41.49
N LEU A 19 48.52 33.94 42.02
CA LEU A 19 47.70 35.11 41.67
C LEU A 19 48.33 36.45 42.08
N GLU A 20 48.99 36.49 43.24
CA GLU A 20 49.67 37.70 43.74
C GLU A 20 50.93 38.04 42.91
N ARG A 21 51.56 37.06 42.26
CA ARG A 21 52.71 37.28 41.38
C ARG A 21 52.36 37.70 39.95
N TYR A 22 51.11 37.49 39.51
CA TYR A 22 50.67 37.79 38.14
C TYR A 22 49.75 39.03 38.03
N SER A 23 49.51 39.75 39.13
CA SER A 23 48.59 40.90 39.17
C SER A 23 49.17 42.21 38.61
N THR A 24 50.36 42.22 38.02
CA THR A 24 50.98 43.42 37.40
C THR A 24 50.95 43.41 35.87
N LEU A 25 50.22 42.49 35.23
CA LEU A 25 50.04 42.47 33.77
C LEU A 25 48.60 42.89 33.39
N GLU A 26 48.47 44.03 32.71
CA GLU A 26 47.22 44.71 32.29
C GLU A 26 46.33 43.96 31.26
N GLY A 27 46.35 42.62 31.23
CA GLY A 27 45.60 41.81 30.25
C GLY A 27 44.48 40.92 30.80
N TYR A 28 44.31 40.77 32.11
CA TYR A 28 43.52 39.66 32.71
C TYR A 28 42.25 40.04 33.49
N SER A 29 41.68 41.21 33.21
CA SER A 29 40.45 41.72 33.87
C SER A 29 39.17 40.90 33.59
N GLY A 30 39.06 40.26 32.42
CA GLY A 30 37.85 39.52 32.03
C GLY A 30 37.69 38.15 32.68
N ILE A 31 38.81 37.43 32.87
CA ILE A 31 38.78 36.06 33.43
C ILE A 31 38.52 36.10 34.92
N LEU A 32 39.12 37.04 35.65
CA LEU A 32 38.94 37.16 37.11
C LEU A 32 37.48 37.46 37.51
N LYS A 33 36.76 38.27 36.72
CA LYS A 33 35.33 38.57 36.95
C LYS A 33 34.43 37.34 36.77
N SER A 34 34.74 36.47 35.80
CA SER A 34 33.97 35.26 35.55
C SER A 34 34.16 34.21 36.65
N TRP A 35 35.36 34.14 37.24
CA TRP A 35 35.65 33.21 38.33
C TRP A 35 35.11 33.67 39.69
N ILE A 36 35.12 34.98 39.97
CA ILE A 36 34.50 35.54 41.19
C ILE A 36 32.99 35.30 41.21
N LEU A 37 32.30 35.39 40.07
CA LEU A 37 30.87 35.07 39.96
C LEU A 37 30.56 33.59 40.24
N ILE A 38 31.43 32.67 39.82
CA ILE A 38 31.25 31.23 40.05
C ILE A 38 31.49 30.87 41.52
N PHE A 39 32.51 31.44 42.16
CA PHE A 39 32.78 31.17 43.59
C PHE A 39 31.80 31.86 44.55
N SER A 40 31.23 33.02 44.18
CA SER A 40 30.19 33.70 44.97
C SER A 40 28.86 32.92 45.01
N SER A 41 28.57 32.18 43.94
CA SER A 41 27.40 31.29 43.84
C SER A 41 27.51 30.05 44.73
N ILE A 42 28.73 29.53 44.91
CA ILE A 42 28.99 28.34 45.76
C ILE A 42 29.00 28.72 47.25
N ALA A 43 29.37 29.96 47.60
CA ALA A 43 29.46 30.40 48.99
C ALA A 43 28.11 30.78 49.66
N THR A 44 27.01 30.89 48.91
CA THR A 44 25.71 31.36 49.44
C THR A 44 24.61 30.28 49.55
N SER A 45 24.92 29.01 49.27
CA SER A 45 23.98 27.89 49.46
C SER A 45 24.01 27.36 50.90
N THR A 46 23.50 28.13 51.86
CA THR A 46 23.05 27.58 53.15
C THR A 46 21.70 26.90 52.96
N LYS A 47 21.65 25.59 53.27
CA LYS A 47 20.43 24.77 53.29
C LYS A 47 19.36 25.41 54.19
N PRO A 48 18.11 25.64 53.72
CA PRO A 48 16.98 25.74 54.61
C PRO A 48 16.35 24.35 54.81
N GLU A 49 16.15 23.97 56.07
CA GLU A 49 15.21 22.93 56.45
C GLU A 49 13.80 23.33 56.00
N ILE A 50 13.22 22.56 55.07
CA ILE A 50 11.82 22.72 54.68
C ILE A 50 10.95 22.03 55.74
N LYS A 51 10.43 22.83 56.68
CA LYS A 51 9.23 22.47 57.44
C LYS A 51 8.04 22.48 56.48
N ILE A 52 7.50 21.29 56.20
CA ILE A 52 6.25 21.12 55.46
C ILE A 52 5.11 21.67 56.33
N THR A 53 4.56 22.81 55.92
CA THR A 53 3.32 23.35 56.48
C THR A 53 2.16 22.87 55.61
N PRO A 54 1.02 22.41 56.16
CA PRO A 54 -0.10 21.90 55.36
C PRO A 54 -0.67 23.00 54.48
N ARG A 55 -0.69 22.69 53.18
CA ARG A 55 -1.14 23.52 52.07
C ARG A 55 -2.61 23.93 52.25
N THR A 56 -2.88 25.23 52.18
CA THR A 56 -4.22 25.79 52.00
C THR A 56 -4.83 25.16 50.73
N GLN A 57 -5.90 24.38 50.91
CA GLN A 57 -6.65 23.78 49.81
C GLN A 57 -7.29 24.88 48.96
N LEU A 58 -6.75 25.12 47.77
CA LEU A 58 -7.52 25.67 46.65
C LEU A 58 -8.57 24.62 46.28
N ARG A 59 -9.76 24.74 46.87
CA ARG A 59 -11.00 24.11 46.40
C ARG A 59 -11.24 24.58 44.96
N GLY A 60 -11.06 23.70 43.99
CA GLY A 60 -11.25 24.01 42.57
C GLY A 60 -10.59 23.03 41.59
N ASN A 61 -9.83 22.04 42.07
CA ASN A 61 -9.43 20.93 41.19
C ASN A 61 -10.62 20.00 40.98
N ASN A 62 -11.40 20.31 39.94
CA ASN A 62 -12.23 19.35 39.23
C ASN A 62 -11.42 18.07 39.01
N ASP A 63 -12.09 16.94 39.16
CA ASP A 63 -11.56 15.58 39.10
C ASP A 63 -10.84 15.34 37.77
N VAL A 64 -9.51 15.50 37.72
CA VAL A 64 -8.68 15.28 36.52
C VAL A 64 -8.95 13.89 35.90
N PRO A 65 -9.06 12.80 36.69
CA PRO A 65 -9.54 11.53 36.19
C PRO A 65 -10.88 11.59 35.43
N GLN A 66 -11.85 12.35 35.94
CA GLN A 66 -13.15 12.53 35.25
C GLN A 66 -12.98 13.32 33.95
N LEU A 67 -12.23 14.42 33.96
CA LEU A 67 -11.91 15.20 32.75
C LEU A 67 -11.28 14.32 31.66
N LEU A 68 -10.31 13.47 32.04
CA LEU A 68 -9.67 12.54 31.11
C LEU A 68 -10.65 11.51 30.54
N ARG A 69 -11.62 11.05 31.35
CA ARG A 69 -12.69 10.14 30.90
C ARG A 69 -13.70 10.83 29.99
N ASP A 70 -14.01 12.09 30.22
CA ASP A 70 -14.94 12.87 29.39
C ASP A 70 -14.38 13.07 27.98
N HIS A 71 -13.05 13.21 27.86
CA HIS A 71 -12.35 13.28 26.57
C HIS A 71 -11.95 11.91 25.99
N ALA A 72 -12.27 10.79 26.64
CA ALA A 72 -12.00 9.47 26.08
C ALA A 72 -12.79 9.27 24.77
N GLY A 73 -12.15 8.66 23.77
CA GLY A 73 -12.60 8.59 22.38
C GLY A 73 -11.95 9.66 21.53
N LEU A 74 -11.19 9.23 20.51
CA LEU A 74 -10.29 10.10 19.71
C LEU A 74 -10.97 11.17 18.86
N TYR A 75 -12.30 11.19 18.79
CA TYR A 75 -13.09 12.09 17.96
C TYR A 75 -14.10 12.87 18.79
N LEU A 76 -14.41 14.10 18.35
CA LEU A 76 -15.47 14.92 18.96
C LEU A 76 -16.83 14.21 18.86
N ASP A 77 -17.10 13.60 17.69
CA ASP A 77 -18.18 12.64 17.54
C ASP A 77 -17.72 11.27 18.05
N LYS A 78 -18.07 10.97 19.30
CA LYS A 78 -17.74 9.72 19.98
C LYS A 78 -18.33 8.48 19.30
N THR A 79 -19.28 8.65 18.38
CA THR A 79 -19.88 7.55 17.60
C THR A 79 -19.10 7.21 16.33
N ARG A 80 -18.15 8.05 15.90
CA ARG A 80 -17.37 7.86 14.66
C ARG A 80 -16.45 6.63 14.69
N ALA A 81 -15.91 6.29 15.85
CA ALA A 81 -15.04 5.14 16.05
C ALA A 81 -15.28 4.51 17.44
N PRO A 82 -16.42 3.83 17.64
CA PRO A 82 -16.81 3.31 18.96
C PRO A 82 -15.83 2.27 19.51
N GLU A 83 -15.06 1.59 18.66
CA GLU A 83 -14.00 0.66 19.08
C GLU A 83 -12.78 1.37 19.68
N LEU A 84 -12.61 2.68 19.43
CA LEU A 84 -11.53 3.51 20.01
C LEU A 84 -12.03 4.39 21.17
N ARG A 85 -13.21 4.12 21.73
CA ARG A 85 -13.83 4.90 22.82
C ARG A 85 -13.00 4.96 24.11
N ASN A 86 -12.07 4.02 24.31
CA ASN A 86 -11.20 3.96 25.49
C ASN A 86 -9.82 4.61 25.26
N ALA A 87 -9.60 5.22 24.08
CA ALA A 87 -8.34 5.88 23.74
C ALA A 87 -8.46 7.40 23.88
N LEU A 88 -7.44 8.02 24.46
CA LEU A 88 -7.33 9.45 24.70
C LEU A 88 -6.17 10.04 23.88
N LEU A 89 -6.42 11.13 23.15
CA LEU A 89 -5.37 11.87 22.45
C LEU A 89 -4.82 12.98 23.37
N LEU A 90 -3.53 12.93 23.64
CA LEU A 90 -2.82 13.90 24.46
C LEU A 90 -1.72 14.61 23.68
N THR A 91 -1.52 15.88 24.01
CA THR A 91 -0.33 16.65 23.63
C THR A 91 0.21 17.38 24.86
N ALA A 92 1.46 17.83 24.81
CA ALA A 92 2.08 18.58 25.91
C ALA A 92 2.81 19.81 25.38
N ALA A 93 2.62 20.94 26.04
CA ALA A 93 3.29 22.18 25.68
C ALA A 93 3.58 23.03 26.91
N ASN A 94 4.65 23.82 26.80
CA ASN A 94 4.88 24.97 27.64
C ASN A 94 4.62 26.27 26.84
N TYR A 95 4.60 27.41 27.50
CA TYR A 95 4.20 28.68 26.90
C TYR A 95 5.13 29.11 25.77
N GLY A 96 6.42 28.76 25.85
CA GLY A 96 7.39 28.97 24.76
C GLY A 96 6.99 28.32 23.43
N TYR A 97 6.20 27.24 23.48
CA TYR A 97 5.68 26.49 22.33
C TYR A 97 4.17 26.70 22.07
N MET A 98 3.54 27.70 22.70
CA MET A 98 2.08 27.93 22.60
C MET A 98 1.57 28.08 21.16
N ASP A 99 2.32 28.73 20.28
CA ASP A 99 1.95 28.88 18.86
C ASP A 99 2.06 27.58 18.05
N MET A 100 3.01 26.70 18.38
CA MET A 100 3.05 25.34 17.83
C MET A 100 1.85 24.52 18.30
N LEU A 101 1.53 24.60 19.59
CA LEU A 101 0.33 23.96 20.14
C LEU A 101 -0.93 24.45 19.41
N ARG A 102 -1.13 25.76 19.27
CA ARG A 102 -2.30 26.32 18.56
C ARG A 102 -2.35 25.88 17.09
N ASN A 103 -1.21 25.80 16.42
CA ASN A 103 -1.13 25.26 15.07
C ASN A 103 -1.59 23.79 15.06
N TRP A 104 -1.04 22.95 15.95
CA TRP A 104 -1.41 21.54 16.09
C TRP A 104 -2.91 21.36 16.37
N GLU A 105 -3.46 22.09 17.35
CA GLU A 105 -4.89 22.05 17.72
C GLU A 105 -5.80 22.42 16.55
N CYS A 106 -5.37 23.37 15.71
CA CYS A 106 -6.10 23.76 14.52
C CYS A 106 -6.24 22.62 13.51
N TYR A 107 -5.16 21.88 13.26
CA TYR A 107 -5.19 20.72 12.37
C TYR A 107 -5.96 19.55 12.98
N ALA A 108 -5.78 19.27 14.27
CA ALA A 108 -6.56 18.25 14.98
C ALA A 108 -8.08 18.53 14.90
N ARG A 109 -8.48 19.79 15.10
CA ARG A 109 -9.88 20.22 14.97
C ARG A 109 -10.43 20.07 13.55
N LYS A 110 -9.65 20.42 12.53
CA LYS A 110 -10.05 20.25 11.11
C LYS A 110 -10.37 18.79 10.79
N LEU A 111 -9.75 17.84 11.49
CA LEU A 111 -9.96 16.41 11.34
C LEU A 111 -11.10 15.85 12.22
N GLY A 112 -11.67 16.69 13.10
CA GLY A 112 -12.73 16.31 14.04
C GLY A 112 -12.24 15.48 15.23
N LEU A 113 -10.95 15.60 15.58
CA LEU A 113 -10.36 14.90 16.71
C LEU A 113 -10.75 15.57 18.03
N ASP A 114 -10.78 14.79 19.11
CA ASP A 114 -10.90 15.27 20.49
C ASP A 114 -9.60 15.00 21.25
N TRP A 115 -9.14 15.95 22.07
CA TRP A 115 -7.83 15.89 22.73
C TRP A 115 -7.79 16.69 24.03
N LEU A 116 -6.78 16.42 24.86
CA LEU A 116 -6.42 17.21 26.04
C LEU A 116 -4.95 17.64 26.03
N VAL A 117 -4.68 18.79 26.64
CA VAL A 117 -3.32 19.35 26.73
C VAL A 117 -2.74 19.17 28.14
N VAL A 118 -1.56 18.56 28.23
CA VAL A 118 -0.72 18.61 29.43
C VAL A 118 -0.02 19.97 29.46
N ALA A 119 -0.51 20.86 30.33
CA ALA A 119 0.06 22.19 30.53
C ALA A 119 1.34 22.08 31.37
N LEU A 120 2.50 22.29 30.74
CA LEU A 120 3.81 22.15 31.39
C LEU A 120 4.19 23.37 32.26
N ASP A 121 3.38 24.42 32.22
CA ASP A 121 3.44 25.60 33.10
C ASP A 121 2.06 26.21 33.31
N ASP A 122 1.98 27.14 34.26
CA ASP A 122 0.72 27.80 34.65
C ASP A 122 0.14 28.71 33.56
N GLN A 123 0.97 29.28 32.67
CA GLN A 123 0.48 30.18 31.62
C GLN A 123 -0.29 29.40 30.56
N VAL A 124 0.19 28.22 30.17
CA VAL A 124 -0.56 27.33 29.26
C VAL A 124 -1.91 26.93 29.87
N TYR A 125 -1.90 26.54 31.15
CA TYR A 125 -3.13 26.15 31.85
C TYR A 125 -4.13 27.31 31.99
N GLN A 126 -3.65 28.51 32.33
CA GLN A 126 -4.49 29.71 32.42
C GLN A 126 -5.08 30.10 31.05
N GLU A 127 -4.32 29.91 29.97
CA GLU A 127 -4.77 30.26 28.64
C GLU A 127 -5.82 29.28 28.08
N LEU A 128 -5.63 27.98 28.28
CA LEU A 128 -6.51 26.94 27.73
C LEU A 128 -7.73 26.67 28.63
N GLY A 129 -7.57 26.83 29.95
CA GLY A 129 -8.58 26.54 30.94
C GLY A 129 -8.66 25.05 31.35
N PRO A 130 -9.40 24.75 32.43
CA PRO A 130 -9.49 23.40 33.02
C PRO A 130 -10.27 22.39 32.17
N GLU A 131 -11.10 22.84 31.23
CA GLU A 131 -11.88 21.99 30.33
C GLU A 131 -11.03 21.40 29.20
N ARG A 132 -9.86 21.97 28.92
CA ARG A 132 -9.01 21.60 27.77
C ARG A 132 -7.59 21.23 28.15
N SER A 133 -7.24 21.43 29.41
CA SER A 133 -5.89 21.19 29.90
C SER A 133 -5.87 20.80 31.37
N PHE A 134 -4.80 20.11 31.75
CA PHE A 134 -4.47 19.86 33.15
C PHE A 134 -2.99 20.13 33.38
N LEU A 135 -2.66 20.55 34.60
CA LEU A 135 -1.28 20.87 34.96
C LEU A 135 -0.43 19.61 35.01
N THR A 136 0.81 19.73 34.53
CA THR A 136 1.79 18.65 34.58
C THR A 136 2.14 18.21 36.00
N VAL A 137 2.56 16.96 36.13
CA VAL A 137 3.12 16.39 37.36
C VAL A 137 4.64 16.62 37.38
N GLY A 138 5.11 17.64 38.12
CA GLY A 138 6.54 17.93 38.25
C GLY A 138 6.85 19.42 38.40
N GLU A 139 8.12 19.78 38.21
CA GLU A 139 8.60 21.17 38.23
C GLU A 139 8.13 21.91 36.97
N ARG A 140 7.38 23.00 37.12
CA ARG A 140 6.81 23.75 36.00
C ARG A 140 7.87 24.58 35.30
N HIS A 141 7.87 24.58 33.97
CA HIS A 141 8.90 25.29 33.20
C HIS A 141 8.34 25.94 31.93
N GLY A 142 8.21 27.28 31.97
CA GLY A 142 7.47 28.04 30.95
C GLY A 142 8.29 28.66 29.81
N SER A 143 9.63 28.73 29.93
CA SER A 143 10.49 29.31 28.89
C SER A 143 10.69 28.38 27.71
N TYR A 144 10.95 28.95 26.53
CA TYR A 144 11.47 28.16 25.41
C TYR A 144 12.87 27.65 25.75
N GLU A 145 13.08 26.34 25.58
CA GLU A 145 14.32 25.68 25.93
C GLU A 145 14.96 25.03 24.72
N ARG A 146 16.27 25.20 24.56
CA ARG A 146 17.02 24.55 23.48
C ARG A 146 17.11 23.06 23.76
N PHE A 147 17.07 22.23 22.72
CA PHE A 147 17.33 20.79 22.86
C PHE A 147 18.64 20.55 23.61
N GLY A 148 18.63 19.59 24.55
CA GLY A 148 19.77 19.26 25.40
C GLY A 148 19.99 20.20 26.59
N SER A 149 19.29 21.34 26.68
CA SER A 149 19.34 22.21 27.86
C SER A 149 18.70 21.54 29.08
N PRO A 150 19.06 21.95 30.32
CA PRO A 150 18.40 21.47 31.52
C PRO A 150 16.88 21.66 31.51
N GLY A 151 16.41 22.83 31.03
CA GLY A 151 14.98 23.13 30.97
C GLY A 151 14.22 22.24 29.98
N PHE A 152 14.79 21.95 28.79
CA PHE A 152 14.18 21.03 27.82
C PHE A 152 14.01 19.61 28.41
N LYS A 153 14.93 19.20 29.28
CA LYS A 153 14.87 17.90 29.94
C LYS A 153 13.83 17.87 31.04
N ILE A 154 13.70 18.93 31.83
CA ILE A 154 12.59 19.08 32.79
C ILE A 154 11.24 18.91 32.06
N VAL A 155 11.08 19.61 30.94
CA VAL A 155 9.91 19.53 30.05
C VAL A 155 9.68 18.09 29.57
N GLY A 156 10.68 17.42 29.00
CA GLY A 156 10.58 16.02 28.54
C GLY A 156 10.21 15.04 29.65
N CYS A 157 10.85 15.17 30.81
CA CYS A 157 10.59 14.31 31.98
C CYS A 157 9.19 14.52 32.58
N ASN A 158 8.68 15.75 32.54
CA ASN A 158 7.31 16.05 32.97
C ASN A 158 6.26 15.47 32.03
N LYS A 159 6.54 15.32 30.73
CA LYS A 159 5.68 14.55 29.83
C LYS A 159 5.53 13.12 30.35
N LEU A 160 6.66 12.44 30.62
CA LEU A 160 6.65 11.07 31.14
C LEU A 160 5.90 10.93 32.48
N ARG A 161 6.11 11.86 33.41
CA ARG A 161 5.38 11.88 34.71
C ARG A 161 3.87 12.04 34.52
N SER A 162 3.46 12.92 33.60
CA SER A 162 2.05 13.18 33.33
C SER A 162 1.39 12.00 32.64
N MET A 163 2.06 11.35 31.68
CA MET A 163 1.58 10.12 31.05
C MET A 163 1.41 9.00 32.07
N LEU A 164 2.37 8.83 32.99
CA LEU A 164 2.26 7.84 34.07
C LEU A 164 1.03 8.10 34.96
N SER A 165 0.80 9.35 35.37
CA SER A 165 -0.38 9.73 36.17
C SER A 165 -1.68 9.40 35.42
N VAL A 166 -1.80 9.75 34.14
CA VAL A 166 -2.97 9.41 33.31
C VAL A 166 -3.21 7.90 33.26
N LEU A 167 -2.17 7.12 32.96
CA LEU A 167 -2.26 5.66 32.86
C LEU A 167 -2.68 5.02 34.19
N VAL A 168 -2.13 5.49 35.31
CA VAL A 168 -2.43 4.97 36.66
C VAL A 168 -3.86 5.33 37.09
N GLU A 169 -4.28 6.56 36.86
CA GLU A 169 -5.54 7.09 37.39
C GLU A 169 -6.76 6.68 36.55
N THR A 170 -6.58 6.49 35.24
CA THR A 170 -7.72 6.28 34.33
C THR A 170 -7.78 4.90 33.71
N GLN A 171 -6.63 4.23 33.54
CA GLN A 171 -6.46 3.02 32.71
C GLN A 171 -6.89 3.20 31.25
N LEU A 172 -7.02 4.44 30.77
CA LEU A 172 -7.30 4.72 29.36
C LEU A 172 -6.06 4.45 28.52
N ASP A 173 -6.28 4.00 27.29
CA ASP A 173 -5.22 3.98 26.29
C ASP A 173 -4.86 5.43 25.92
N VAL A 174 -3.58 5.70 25.68
CA VAL A 174 -3.10 7.06 25.38
C VAL A 174 -2.40 7.08 24.04
N VAL A 175 -2.86 7.95 23.14
CA VAL A 175 -2.11 8.41 21.98
C VAL A 175 -1.47 9.73 22.36
N PHE A 176 -0.15 9.82 22.37
CA PHE A 176 0.58 11.05 22.66
C PHE A 176 1.17 11.62 21.37
N SER A 177 1.07 12.94 21.18
CA SER A 177 1.68 13.68 20.08
C SER A 177 2.32 14.98 20.57
N ASP A 178 3.58 15.24 20.19
CA ASP A 178 4.24 16.51 20.43
C ASP A 178 3.56 17.65 19.64
N GLY A 179 3.59 18.87 20.18
CA GLY A 179 2.99 20.04 19.52
C GLY A 179 3.61 20.39 18.16
N ASP A 180 4.77 19.83 17.82
CA ASP A 180 5.40 19.94 16.51
C ASP A 180 5.28 18.68 15.64
N SER A 181 4.41 17.75 16.01
CA SER A 181 3.98 16.59 15.23
C SER A 181 2.56 16.81 14.66
N VAL A 182 2.48 17.54 13.54
CA VAL A 182 1.21 18.05 13.01
C VAL A 182 0.58 17.04 12.04
N PHE A 183 -0.74 16.83 12.17
CA PHE A 183 -1.51 15.93 11.31
C PHE A 183 -1.96 16.61 10.01
N LYS A 184 -1.66 15.99 8.87
CA LYS A 184 -2.17 16.36 7.56
C LYS A 184 -3.53 15.70 7.28
N SER A 185 -3.69 14.46 7.70
CA SER A 185 -4.91 13.65 7.56
C SER A 185 -5.20 12.90 8.86
N ASP A 186 -6.39 12.29 8.96
CA ASP A 186 -6.83 11.57 10.16
C ASP A 186 -5.93 10.34 10.41
N PRO A 187 -5.11 10.32 11.48
CA PRO A 187 -4.14 9.25 11.72
C PRO A 187 -4.79 7.94 12.22
N PHE A 188 -6.09 7.95 12.52
CA PHE A 188 -6.80 6.83 13.12
C PHE A 188 -7.70 6.07 12.12
N LEU A 189 -7.60 6.39 10.83
CA LEU A 189 -8.31 5.67 9.78
C LEU A 189 -7.90 4.18 9.75
N PRO A 190 -8.84 3.24 9.54
CA PRO A 190 -8.54 1.81 9.50
C PRO A 190 -7.54 1.40 8.41
N SER A 191 -7.40 2.19 7.35
CA SER A 191 -6.48 1.94 6.24
C SER A 191 -5.02 2.36 6.52
N LEU A 192 -4.76 3.09 7.61
CA LEU A 192 -3.43 3.59 7.97
C LEU A 192 -2.82 2.75 9.09
N SER A 193 -1.48 2.76 9.20
CA SER A 193 -0.78 1.84 10.09
C SER A 193 -1.19 2.00 11.55
N LEU A 194 -1.26 3.23 12.07
CA LEU A 194 -1.65 3.48 13.47
C LEU A 194 -3.10 3.05 13.75
N GLY A 195 -4.05 3.52 12.95
CA GLY A 195 -5.47 3.19 13.10
C GLY A 195 -5.75 1.68 13.03
N SER A 196 -5.15 0.98 12.06
CA SER A 196 -5.25 -0.47 11.94
C SER A 196 -4.66 -1.21 13.16
N MET A 197 -3.46 -0.82 13.58
CA MET A 197 -2.78 -1.45 14.73
C MET A 197 -3.52 -1.24 16.05
N MET A 198 -4.09 -0.05 16.28
CA MET A 198 -4.91 0.22 17.48
C MET A 198 -6.16 -0.66 17.48
N ARG A 199 -6.88 -0.74 16.36
CA ARG A 199 -8.12 -1.55 16.23
C ARG A 199 -7.87 -3.05 16.36
N SER A 200 -6.66 -3.51 16.03
CA SER A 200 -6.29 -4.93 16.23
C SER A 200 -6.31 -5.36 17.70
N GLY A 201 -6.17 -4.42 18.64
CA GLY A 201 -6.05 -4.73 20.07
C GLY A 201 -4.83 -5.59 20.42
N LYS A 202 -3.86 -5.75 19.51
CA LYS A 202 -2.69 -6.64 19.66
C LYS A 202 -1.51 -5.99 20.38
N TYR A 203 -1.23 -4.71 20.13
CA TYR A 203 0.03 -4.07 20.52
C TYR A 203 -0.08 -3.25 21.80
N ASP A 204 0.67 -3.55 22.85
CA ASP A 204 0.70 -2.78 24.09
C ASP A 204 1.30 -1.37 23.89
N MET A 205 2.18 -1.22 22.89
CA MET A 205 2.77 0.06 22.49
C MET A 205 2.92 0.16 20.96
N ILE A 206 2.64 1.32 20.38
CA ILE A 206 2.88 1.61 18.96
C ILE A 206 3.66 2.94 18.88
N TYR A 207 4.69 3.08 18.05
CA TYR A 207 5.56 4.27 18.10
C TYR A 207 6.10 4.69 16.74
N GLY A 208 6.51 5.96 16.59
CA GLY A 208 7.13 6.42 15.34
C GLY A 208 8.54 5.87 15.18
N ARG A 209 8.87 5.25 14.04
CA ARG A 209 10.25 4.83 13.75
C ARG A 209 11.14 6.08 13.64
N LYS A 210 12.32 6.06 14.27
CA LYS A 210 13.36 7.09 14.07
C LYS A 210 14.03 6.84 12.72
N ILE A 211 13.86 7.75 11.76
CA ILE A 211 14.47 7.64 10.43
C ILE A 211 15.88 8.24 10.50
N ILE A 212 16.84 7.53 9.93
CA ILE A 212 18.24 7.97 9.89
C ILE A 212 18.49 8.67 8.55
N PRO A 213 19.03 9.90 8.53
CA PRO A 213 19.39 10.57 7.29
C PRO A 213 20.42 9.74 6.50
N PRO A 214 20.38 9.75 5.16
CA PRO A 214 21.40 9.11 4.33
C PRO A 214 22.81 9.59 4.72
N GLY A 215 23.68 8.67 5.17
CA GLY A 215 25.08 8.96 5.52
C GLY A 215 25.49 8.78 6.99
N ALA A 216 24.57 8.52 7.92
CA ALA A 216 24.95 8.15 9.29
C ALA A 216 25.43 6.68 9.37
N LYS A 217 26.41 6.39 10.25
CA LYS A 217 26.99 5.05 10.41
C LYS A 217 25.93 4.03 10.85
N LYS A 218 25.81 2.91 10.13
CA LYS A 218 24.78 1.86 10.35
C LYS A 218 24.95 1.06 11.65
N ASP A 219 26.16 0.99 12.20
CA ASP A 219 26.53 -0.04 13.18
C ASP A 219 26.01 0.22 14.61
N GLU A 220 25.53 1.43 14.93
CA GLU A 220 25.01 1.77 16.27
C GLU A 220 23.49 1.61 16.42
N TYR A 221 22.72 1.43 15.35
CA TYR A 221 21.25 1.58 15.37
C TYR A 221 20.43 0.32 15.09
N HIS A 222 21.07 -0.81 14.77
CA HIS A 222 20.40 -2.11 14.60
C HIS A 222 20.32 -2.95 15.89
N GLN A 223 20.67 -2.39 17.05
CA GLN A 223 20.54 -3.09 18.32
C GLN A 223 19.07 -3.05 18.76
N GLU A 224 18.41 -4.21 18.81
CA GLU A 224 17.09 -4.31 19.44
C GLU A 224 17.15 -3.89 20.92
N PRO A 225 16.21 -3.07 21.41
CA PRO A 225 15.03 -2.56 20.70
C PRO A 225 15.38 -1.40 19.75
N ILE A 226 14.76 -1.39 18.57
CA ILE A 226 14.88 -0.29 17.60
C ILE A 226 14.34 0.97 18.26
N LYS A 227 15.24 1.85 18.72
CA LYS A 227 14.88 3.10 19.41
C LYS A 227 14.04 3.98 18.48
N GLY A 228 12.78 4.18 18.85
CA GLY A 228 11.83 5.04 18.15
C GLY A 228 11.78 6.47 18.65
N ASN A 229 10.99 7.29 17.97
CA ASN A 229 10.67 8.66 18.35
C ASN A 229 9.53 8.65 19.39
N THR A 230 9.71 9.34 20.54
CA THR A 230 8.68 9.47 21.59
C THR A 230 7.77 10.69 21.43
N GLY A 231 7.92 11.47 20.35
CA GLY A 231 7.02 12.58 20.05
C GLY A 231 5.74 12.18 19.31
N PHE A 232 5.57 10.91 18.91
CA PHE A 232 4.27 10.39 18.49
C PHE A 232 4.17 8.89 18.75
N TYR A 233 3.28 8.48 19.66
CA TYR A 233 3.12 7.07 20.05
C TYR A 233 1.74 6.77 20.64
N TYR A 234 1.41 5.49 20.72
CA TYR A 234 0.28 4.93 21.46
C TYR A 234 0.80 3.98 22.54
N VAL A 235 0.19 4.01 23.73
CA VAL A 235 0.40 3.05 24.82
C VAL A 235 -0.95 2.60 25.38
N SER A 236 -1.07 1.30 25.66
CA SER A 236 -2.30 0.79 26.27
C SER A 236 -2.30 1.01 27.78
N GLY A 237 -3.37 1.61 28.30
CA GLY A 237 -3.58 1.78 29.73
C GLY A 237 -4.33 0.60 30.36
N GLY A 238 -5.17 -0.07 29.58
CA GLY A 238 -5.94 -1.23 30.05
C GLY A 238 -5.16 -2.55 29.98
N ARG A 239 -4.23 -2.68 29.04
CA ARG A 239 -3.45 -3.91 28.84
C ARG A 239 -2.09 -3.83 29.50
N LYS A 240 -1.80 -4.83 30.34
CA LYS A 240 -0.54 -4.96 31.08
C LYS A 240 -0.13 -3.63 31.77
N PRO A 241 -1.03 -2.95 32.50
CA PRO A 241 -0.75 -1.62 33.07
C PRO A 241 0.50 -1.60 33.96
N ARG A 242 0.82 -2.72 34.63
CA ARG A 242 1.98 -2.82 35.51
C ARG A 242 3.32 -2.67 34.79
N ILE A 243 3.51 -3.27 33.60
CA ILE A 243 4.79 -3.09 32.87
C ILE A 243 4.92 -1.68 32.32
N MET A 244 3.83 -1.11 31.82
CA MET A 244 3.82 0.29 31.38
C MET A 244 4.16 1.23 32.51
N GLN A 245 3.50 1.09 33.67
CA GLN A 245 3.83 1.87 34.86
C GLN A 245 5.30 1.71 35.28
N ARG A 246 5.87 0.50 35.23
CA ARG A 246 7.28 0.28 35.55
C ARG A 246 8.23 0.93 34.55
N MET A 247 7.96 0.79 33.25
CA MET A 247 8.78 1.42 32.22
C MET A 247 8.81 2.93 32.41
N PHE A 248 7.65 3.58 32.54
CA PHE A 248 7.58 5.01 32.83
C PHE A 248 8.28 5.39 34.15
N ASN A 249 8.10 4.61 35.23
CA ASN A 249 8.80 4.85 36.49
C ASN A 249 10.33 4.79 36.36
N ILE A 250 10.87 3.81 35.63
CA ILE A 250 12.31 3.69 35.37
C ILE A 250 12.80 4.90 34.56
N SER A 251 12.06 5.28 33.51
CA SER A 251 12.39 6.44 32.70
C SER A 251 12.40 7.74 33.52
N ILE A 252 11.43 7.93 34.42
CA ILE A 252 11.37 9.07 35.35
C ILE A 252 12.55 9.05 36.32
N GLN A 253 12.91 7.88 36.87
CA GLN A 253 14.09 7.77 37.73
C GLN A 253 15.40 8.12 37.01
N TRP A 254 15.49 7.84 35.72
CA TRP A 254 16.66 8.22 34.93
C TRP A 254 16.65 9.65 34.47
N CYS A 255 15.50 10.22 34.22
CA CYS A 255 15.33 11.66 34.14
C CYS A 255 15.99 12.38 35.32
N ASP A 256 15.84 11.85 36.55
CA ASP A 256 16.47 12.43 37.75
C ASP A 256 17.98 12.11 37.86
N LYS A 257 18.43 10.94 37.37
CA LYS A 257 19.81 10.46 37.53
C LYS A 257 20.75 10.80 36.36
N ARG A 258 20.19 11.02 35.17
CA ARG A 258 20.87 11.25 33.90
C ARG A 258 20.33 12.52 33.26
N PRO A 259 20.53 13.69 33.90
CA PRO A 259 20.05 14.97 33.41
C PRO A 259 20.79 15.43 32.14
N ASP A 260 21.63 14.59 31.54
CA ASP A 260 22.27 14.79 30.25
C ASP A 260 21.51 14.09 29.09
N GLN A 261 20.70 13.07 29.36
CA GLN A 261 19.90 12.32 28.37
C GLN A 261 18.50 12.92 28.16
N ASP A 262 17.94 12.76 26.96
CA ASP A 262 16.56 13.16 26.67
C ASP A 262 15.53 12.10 27.13
N ASP A 263 14.25 12.46 27.13
CA ASP A 263 13.15 11.58 27.54
C ASP A 263 13.01 10.35 26.63
N GLN A 264 13.33 10.50 25.34
CA GLN A 264 13.31 9.41 24.36
C GLN A 264 14.31 8.31 24.74
N GLU A 265 15.58 8.67 24.96
CA GLU A 265 16.64 7.74 25.34
C GLU A 265 16.34 7.08 26.70
N ASN A 266 15.85 7.87 27.66
CA ASN A 266 15.42 7.36 28.97
C ASN A 266 14.25 6.37 28.87
N PHE A 267 13.32 6.56 27.93
CA PHE A 267 12.23 5.62 27.68
C PHE A 267 12.71 4.28 27.09
N TRP A 268 13.53 4.34 26.04
CA TRP A 268 14.00 3.14 25.37
C TRP A 268 14.98 2.32 26.20
N ASP A 269 15.87 2.98 26.95
CA ASP A 269 16.73 2.26 27.87
C ASP A 269 15.87 1.55 28.95
N ALA A 270 14.68 2.07 29.31
CA ALA A 270 13.86 1.50 30.38
C ALA A 270 13.20 0.21 29.91
N LEU A 271 12.80 0.18 28.64
CA LEU A 271 12.41 -1.04 27.94
C LEU A 271 13.56 -2.07 27.96
N VAL A 272 14.81 -1.66 27.71
CA VAL A 272 15.99 -2.55 27.77
C VAL A 272 16.18 -3.13 29.17
N VAL A 273 15.97 -2.34 30.22
CA VAL A 273 16.04 -2.81 31.62
C VAL A 273 14.96 -3.83 31.92
N GLU A 274 13.71 -3.55 31.54
CA GLU A 274 12.61 -4.50 31.73
C GLU A 274 12.85 -5.80 30.93
N ARG A 275 13.39 -5.71 29.71
CA ARG A 275 13.78 -6.89 28.90
C ARG A 275 14.84 -7.77 29.58
N LYS A 276 15.75 -7.17 30.36
CA LYS A 276 16.83 -7.86 31.07
C LYS A 276 16.43 -8.38 32.46
N ARG A 277 15.19 -8.13 32.90
CA ARG A 277 14.70 -8.57 34.21
C ARG A 277 14.64 -10.11 34.27
N LYS A 278 14.78 -10.70 35.47
CA LYS A 278 14.86 -12.16 35.64
C LYS A 278 13.52 -12.76 36.09
N PRO A 279 13.25 -14.06 35.80
CA PRO A 279 11.98 -14.75 36.11
C PRO A 279 11.59 -14.85 37.60
N LYS A 280 12.47 -14.49 38.53
CA LYS A 280 12.18 -14.56 39.98
C LYS A 280 11.16 -13.52 40.45
N ASP A 281 10.80 -12.58 39.58
CA ASP A 281 9.78 -11.57 39.84
C ASP A 281 8.39 -12.12 39.48
N LYS A 282 7.41 -11.98 40.38
CA LYS A 282 6.03 -12.47 40.16
C LYS A 282 5.35 -11.77 38.97
N GLU A 283 5.89 -10.64 38.52
CA GLU A 283 5.35 -9.81 37.43
C GLU A 283 6.28 -9.76 36.21
N PHE A 284 7.10 -10.79 36.05
CA PHE A 284 8.02 -10.95 34.92
C PHE A 284 7.25 -11.17 33.61
N PHE A 285 7.68 -10.44 32.57
CA PHE A 285 7.29 -10.68 31.19
C PHE A 285 8.35 -11.57 30.57
N ALA A 286 7.92 -12.74 30.09
CA ALA A 286 8.82 -13.74 29.57
C ALA A 286 9.42 -13.37 28.22
N CYS A 287 8.78 -12.46 27.47
CA CYS A 287 9.32 -12.01 26.21
C CYS A 287 8.77 -10.65 25.76
N PHE A 288 9.55 -9.96 24.92
CA PHE A 288 9.24 -8.68 24.31
C PHE A 288 9.22 -8.89 22.79
N ARG A 289 8.08 -8.65 22.15
CA ARG A 289 7.85 -8.91 20.73
C ARG A 289 7.69 -7.60 19.98
N HIS A 290 8.66 -7.27 19.14
CA HIS A 290 8.46 -6.27 18.10
C HIS A 290 7.56 -6.85 16.99
N CYS A 291 6.78 -6.03 16.26
CA CYS A 291 5.95 -6.54 15.16
C CYS A 291 6.73 -7.45 14.22
N ASP A 292 6.03 -8.50 13.78
CA ASP A 292 6.52 -9.56 12.90
C ASP A 292 7.66 -10.43 13.47
N SER A 293 8.05 -10.24 14.73
CA SER A 293 9.01 -11.10 15.41
C SER A 293 8.36 -12.37 15.98
N THR A 294 8.90 -13.53 15.63
CA THR A 294 8.49 -14.84 16.20
C THR A 294 9.20 -15.17 17.52
N GLN A 295 10.04 -14.25 18.04
CA GLN A 295 10.92 -14.49 19.21
C GLN A 295 10.16 -14.88 20.51
N CYS A 296 8.84 -14.66 20.58
CA CYS A 296 8.01 -14.98 21.74
C CYS A 296 7.07 -16.18 21.52
N SER A 297 7.35 -17.04 20.55
CA SER A 297 6.53 -18.23 20.27
C SER A 297 6.54 -19.20 21.45
N GLY A 298 5.35 -19.68 21.85
CA GLY A 298 5.19 -20.62 22.99
C GLY A 298 5.17 -19.96 24.37
N ILE A 299 5.20 -18.63 24.43
CA ILE A 299 4.98 -17.87 25.67
C ILE A 299 3.51 -17.43 25.73
N GLU A 300 2.88 -17.59 26.89
CA GLU A 300 1.49 -17.16 27.12
C GLU A 300 1.34 -15.67 26.80
N GLY A 301 0.28 -15.29 26.08
CA GLY A 301 0.13 -13.93 25.54
C GLY A 301 0.11 -12.81 26.60
N ASP A 302 -0.32 -13.10 27.83
CA ASP A 302 -0.28 -12.18 28.96
C ASP A 302 1.15 -11.94 29.49
N LYS A 303 2.11 -12.82 29.14
CA LYS A 303 3.55 -12.73 29.47
C LYS A 303 4.41 -12.17 28.34
N VAL A 304 3.81 -11.85 27.19
CA VAL A 304 4.50 -11.18 26.09
C VAL A 304 4.23 -9.68 26.17
N PHE A 305 5.22 -8.82 25.97
CA PHE A 305 4.99 -7.39 25.76
C PHE A 305 5.08 -7.09 24.26
N ASP A 306 3.97 -6.70 23.65
CA ASP A 306 3.84 -6.50 22.20
C ASP A 306 4.03 -5.02 21.85
N TYR A 307 4.97 -4.71 20.97
CA TYR A 307 5.21 -3.35 20.51
C TYR A 307 5.50 -3.30 19.01
N CYS A 308 5.17 -2.20 18.34
CA CYS A 308 5.42 -2.04 16.90
C CYS A 308 5.68 -0.61 16.49
N ASP A 309 6.40 -0.41 15.40
CA ASP A 309 6.56 0.90 14.80
C ASP A 309 5.48 1.22 13.76
N MET A 310 5.11 2.50 13.68
CA MET A 310 4.26 3.03 12.62
C MET A 310 5.01 3.10 11.31
N SER A 311 4.26 3.04 10.19
CA SER A 311 4.83 3.16 8.85
C SER A 311 5.64 4.46 8.73
N PRO A 312 6.96 4.39 8.45
CA PRO A 312 7.78 5.59 8.27
C PRO A 312 7.45 6.34 6.97
N TRP A 313 6.54 5.82 6.15
CA TRP A 313 6.05 6.43 4.91
C TRP A 313 4.77 7.25 5.12
N GLU A 314 4.10 7.03 6.26
CA GLU A 314 2.87 7.71 6.66
C GLU A 314 3.16 8.74 7.76
N TYR A 315 3.95 8.35 8.76
CA TYR A 315 4.24 9.17 9.94
C TYR A 315 5.68 9.65 9.88
N LEU A 316 5.90 10.69 9.09
CA LEU A 316 7.22 11.17 8.75
C LEU A 316 7.84 11.92 9.93
N ASP A 317 9.12 11.69 10.17
CA ASP A 317 9.91 12.53 11.06
C ASP A 317 10.74 13.55 10.26
N GLY A 318 11.33 14.50 10.99
CA GLY A 318 12.11 15.58 10.42
C GLY A 318 13.45 15.14 9.84
N ALA A 319 13.82 13.86 9.90
CA ALA A 319 15.00 13.37 9.19
C ALA A 319 14.76 13.38 7.68
N ILE A 320 13.51 13.21 7.24
CA ILE A 320 13.11 13.40 5.85
C ILE A 320 13.05 14.90 5.56
N GLN A 321 13.77 15.32 4.53
CA GLN A 321 13.75 16.73 4.12
C GLN A 321 12.34 17.14 3.72
N PRO A 322 11.85 18.33 4.13
CA PRO A 322 10.52 18.81 3.79
C PRO A 322 10.18 18.73 2.30
N THR A 323 11.16 19.00 1.43
CA THR A 323 11.00 18.91 -0.03
C THR A 323 10.76 17.50 -0.53
N ASP A 324 11.20 16.49 0.20
CA ASP A 324 11.01 15.07 -0.16
C ASP A 324 9.77 14.49 0.53
N ALA A 325 9.44 14.96 1.73
CA ALA A 325 8.21 14.61 2.44
C ALA A 325 6.92 14.91 1.65
N VAL A 326 6.96 15.91 0.75
CA VAL A 326 5.85 16.27 -0.14
C VAL A 326 5.85 15.54 -1.48
N LYS A 327 6.90 14.76 -1.80
CA LYS A 327 7.02 14.01 -3.06
C LYS A 327 6.56 12.57 -2.88
N ALA A 328 6.15 11.92 -3.97
CA ALA A 328 6.00 10.47 -4.00
C ALA A 328 7.36 9.81 -3.63
N PRO A 329 7.38 8.69 -2.89
CA PRO A 329 6.27 7.77 -2.59
C PRO A 329 5.55 8.03 -1.24
N TYR A 330 5.77 9.16 -0.57
CA TYR A 330 5.27 9.36 0.79
C TYR A 330 3.77 9.71 0.81
N HIS A 331 2.99 8.95 1.60
CA HIS A 331 1.60 9.26 1.93
C HIS A 331 1.55 9.95 3.30
N MET A 332 2.05 11.18 3.36
CA MET A 332 2.26 11.89 4.63
C MET A 332 0.93 12.13 5.39
N VAL A 333 0.74 11.38 6.46
CA VAL A 333 -0.37 11.49 7.43
C VAL A 333 -0.02 12.50 8.51
N SER A 334 1.21 12.44 9.02
CA SER A 334 1.75 13.42 9.97
C SER A 334 3.19 13.77 9.63
N TYR A 335 3.63 14.96 10.04
CA TYR A 335 5.02 15.37 9.95
C TYR A 335 5.51 15.90 11.30
N HIS A 336 6.47 15.21 11.89
CA HIS A 336 7.11 15.63 13.14
C HIS A 336 8.37 16.44 12.82
N ALA A 337 8.38 17.75 13.10
CA ALA A 337 9.45 18.68 12.74
C ALA A 337 10.74 18.53 13.58
N THR A 338 11.24 17.32 13.74
CA THR A 338 12.48 16.98 14.45
C THR A 338 13.74 17.32 13.63
N TRP A 339 14.92 17.02 14.19
CA TRP A 339 16.24 17.23 13.55
C TRP A 339 16.58 18.68 13.19
N VAL A 340 15.87 19.64 13.77
CA VAL A 340 16.23 21.06 13.74
C VAL A 340 16.10 21.67 15.13
N PHE A 341 17.05 22.52 15.47
CA PHE A 341 17.06 23.26 16.73
C PHE A 341 16.51 24.66 16.52
N GLY A 342 15.61 25.10 17.38
CA GLY A 342 14.95 26.40 17.26
C GLY A 342 13.50 26.25 16.88
N LYS A 343 12.64 26.97 17.59
CA LYS A 343 11.23 27.12 17.29
C LYS A 343 11.03 27.55 15.84
N GLU A 344 11.77 28.56 15.40
CA GLU A 344 11.67 29.16 14.06
C GLU A 344 12.03 28.15 12.96
N LYS A 345 13.01 27.27 13.21
CA LYS A 345 13.40 26.24 12.23
C LYS A 345 12.36 25.13 12.13
N LYS A 346 11.78 24.72 13.26
CA LYS A 346 10.65 23.78 13.28
C LYS A 346 9.44 24.35 12.54
N GLN A 347 9.09 25.61 12.79
CA GLN A 347 8.06 26.33 12.05
C GLN A 347 8.36 26.37 10.56
N GLN A 348 9.61 26.64 10.17
CA GLN A 348 10.00 26.67 8.77
C GLN A 348 9.84 25.29 8.11
N LYS A 349 10.18 24.20 8.78
CA LYS A 349 9.92 22.85 8.26
C LYS A 349 8.43 22.60 8.05
N LEU A 350 7.60 22.93 9.05
CA LEU A 350 6.15 22.77 8.95
C LEU A 350 5.56 23.65 7.83
N LYS A 351 6.06 24.88 7.64
CA LYS A 351 5.68 25.75 6.51
C LYS A 351 6.01 25.10 5.17
N THR A 352 7.19 24.50 5.03
CA THR A 352 7.61 23.88 3.76
C THR A 352 6.78 22.67 3.38
N VAL A 353 6.16 21.97 4.34
CA VAL A 353 5.26 20.83 4.08
C VAL A 353 3.77 21.20 4.16
N ASP A 354 3.44 22.49 4.14
CA ASP A 354 2.08 23.04 4.26
C ASP A 354 1.32 22.61 5.53
N LEU A 355 2.03 22.42 6.64
CA LEU A 355 1.49 22.10 7.97
C LEU A 355 1.71 23.20 9.00
N TRP A 356 1.95 24.43 8.54
CA TRP A 356 2.01 25.63 9.37
C TRP A 356 1.06 26.69 8.84
N ASP A 357 0.03 27.02 9.60
CA ASP A 357 -0.92 28.07 9.28
C ASP A 357 -0.77 29.22 10.30
N ALA A 358 -0.31 30.39 9.83
CA ALA A 358 -0.10 31.55 10.67
C ALA A 358 -1.40 32.06 11.32
N ALA A 359 -2.56 31.86 10.68
CA ALA A 359 -3.86 32.20 11.25
C ALA A 359 -4.24 31.23 12.37
N CYS A 360 -3.90 29.94 12.24
CA CYS A 360 -4.04 28.96 13.31
C CYS A 360 -3.12 29.29 14.50
N ALA A 361 -1.85 29.60 14.25
CA ALA A 361 -0.86 29.88 15.29
C ALA A 361 -1.15 31.15 16.12
N SER A 362 -1.79 32.15 15.51
CA SER A 362 -2.03 33.46 16.14
C SER A 362 -3.38 33.59 16.87
N LYS A 363 -4.39 32.78 16.53
CA LYS A 363 -5.71 32.84 17.17
C LYS A 363 -5.78 32.03 18.44
N ALA A 364 -6.13 32.67 19.55
CA ALA A 364 -6.55 31.96 20.76
C ALA A 364 -7.91 31.29 20.53
N PHE A 365 -8.01 29.99 20.82
CA PHE A 365 -9.29 29.28 20.79
C PHE A 365 -10.13 29.67 22.02
N LYS A 366 -11.10 30.57 21.84
CA LYS A 366 -12.14 30.80 22.85
C LYS A 366 -13.16 29.67 22.78
N GLY A 367 -13.29 28.87 23.83
CA GLY A 367 -14.26 27.78 23.90
C GLY A 367 -15.69 28.31 23.98
N GLU A 368 -16.41 28.33 22.87
CA GLU A 368 -17.87 28.41 22.90
C GLU A 368 -18.42 26.99 23.07
N VAL A 369 -19.09 26.76 24.20
CA VAL A 369 -19.77 25.51 24.53
C VAL A 369 -20.96 25.33 23.58
N VAL A 370 -20.88 24.36 22.67
CA VAL A 370 -21.97 24.06 21.72
C VAL A 370 -22.97 23.14 22.41
N ALA A 371 -24.03 23.70 22.99
CA ALA A 371 -25.18 22.95 23.47
C ALA A 371 -26.03 22.46 22.28
N SER A 372 -26.31 21.16 22.23
CA SER A 372 -27.09 20.53 21.16
C SER A 372 -28.56 20.92 21.19
N ALA A 373 -29.06 21.59 20.14
CA ALA A 373 -30.48 21.79 19.90
C ALA A 373 -30.91 21.05 18.63
N LEU A 374 -31.85 20.10 18.79
CA LEU A 374 -32.58 19.43 17.69
C LEU A 374 -33.67 20.36 17.15
N PRO A 375 -33.89 20.45 15.82
CA PRO A 375 -35.13 21.02 15.30
C PRO A 375 -36.04 19.97 14.67
N ALA A 376 -37.30 20.03 15.11
CA ALA A 376 -38.47 19.49 14.43
C ALA A 376 -38.96 20.50 13.38
N ASN A 377 -39.31 20.02 12.18
CA ASN A 377 -40.64 20.17 11.56
C ASN A 377 -40.63 20.04 10.04
N SER A 378 -41.62 19.30 9.57
CA SER A 378 -42.02 19.04 8.19
C SER A 378 -42.85 20.19 7.62
N ALA A 379 -42.70 20.50 6.32
CA ALA A 379 -43.74 21.22 5.56
C ALA A 379 -43.62 21.01 4.04
N SER A 380 -44.63 20.31 3.49
CA SER A 380 -45.40 20.52 2.26
C SER A 380 -44.72 21.03 0.98
N LEU A 381 -44.64 20.13 -0.02
CA LEU A 381 -44.37 20.43 -1.44
C LEU A 381 -45.59 21.06 -2.13
N MET A 382 -45.33 22.08 -2.96
CA MET A 382 -46.23 22.56 -4.02
C MET A 382 -45.54 22.32 -5.37
N ALA A 383 -46.26 21.64 -6.27
CA ALA A 383 -45.81 21.33 -7.62
C ALA A 383 -45.98 22.54 -8.56
N GLN A 384 -45.01 22.77 -9.45
CA GLN A 384 -45.20 23.61 -10.63
C GLN A 384 -44.71 22.91 -11.89
N THR A 385 -45.61 22.95 -12.86
CA THR A 385 -45.58 22.36 -14.19
C THR A 385 -44.73 23.20 -15.13
N VAL A 386 -43.84 22.57 -15.91
CA VAL A 386 -43.22 23.18 -17.09
C VAL A 386 -43.53 22.28 -18.29
N GLN A 387 -44.30 22.83 -19.23
CA GLN A 387 -44.51 22.28 -20.57
C GLN A 387 -43.49 22.88 -21.54
N SER A 388 -42.93 22.05 -22.42
CA SER A 388 -42.63 22.38 -23.81
C SER A 388 -42.32 21.09 -24.58
N GLU A 389 -43.15 20.82 -25.59
CA GLU A 389 -43.06 19.75 -26.60
C GLU A 389 -41.83 19.98 -27.53
N THR A 390 -41.11 18.97 -28.03
CA THR A 390 -41.56 18.10 -29.14
C THR A 390 -40.78 16.77 -29.22
N ALA A 391 -41.55 15.68 -29.12
CA ALA A 391 -41.49 14.32 -29.68
C ALA A 391 -40.15 13.63 -30.07
N VAL A 392 -39.80 12.58 -29.30
CA VAL A 392 -39.89 11.18 -29.77
C VAL A 392 -40.60 10.35 -28.70
N VAL A 393 -41.75 9.77 -29.07
CA VAL A 393 -42.55 8.87 -28.24
C VAL A 393 -41.90 7.49 -28.26
N GLN A 394 -41.20 7.15 -27.18
CA GLN A 394 -41.21 5.81 -26.61
C GLN A 394 -41.78 5.95 -25.20
N SER A 395 -42.75 5.09 -24.87
CA SER A 395 -43.64 5.18 -23.69
C SER A 395 -42.98 5.77 -22.43
N GLY A 396 -43.41 6.97 -22.02
CA GLY A 396 -42.83 7.77 -20.92
C GLY A 396 -42.85 7.16 -19.52
N GLY A 397 -43.17 5.87 -19.38
CA GLY A 397 -43.01 5.11 -18.13
C GLY A 397 -41.90 4.05 -18.15
N GLN A 398 -41.37 3.68 -19.32
CA GLN A 398 -40.43 2.56 -19.43
C GLN A 398 -39.00 2.93 -19.05
N LEU A 399 -38.52 4.13 -19.37
CA LEU A 399 -37.13 4.53 -19.08
C LEU A 399 -36.84 4.61 -17.57
N PRO A 400 -37.65 5.29 -16.72
CA PRO A 400 -37.42 5.28 -15.28
C PRO A 400 -37.48 3.88 -14.66
N GLN A 401 -38.32 2.99 -15.21
CA GLN A 401 -38.40 1.59 -14.76
C GLN A 401 -37.14 0.81 -15.13
N LEU A 402 -36.64 0.97 -16.37
CA LEU A 402 -35.39 0.37 -16.84
C LEU A 402 -34.21 0.84 -15.99
N LEU A 403 -34.08 2.16 -15.77
CA LEU A 403 -33.00 2.74 -14.98
C LEU A 403 -33.03 2.22 -13.53
N ARG A 404 -34.22 2.15 -12.90
CA ARG A 404 -34.37 1.58 -11.54
C ARG A 404 -34.10 0.08 -11.48
N LYS A 405 -34.44 -0.67 -12.52
CA LYS A 405 -34.13 -2.11 -12.62
C LYS A 405 -32.61 -2.35 -12.57
N HIS A 406 -31.84 -1.48 -13.19
CA HIS A 406 -30.38 -1.56 -13.20
C HIS A 406 -29.69 -0.79 -12.07
N ALA A 407 -30.43 -0.12 -11.18
CA ALA A 407 -29.86 0.49 -9.99
C ALA A 407 -29.19 -0.58 -9.11
N GLY A 408 -28.05 -0.24 -8.50
CA GLY A 408 -27.10 -1.16 -7.88
C GLY A 408 -26.00 -1.56 -8.86
N LEU A 409 -24.74 -1.26 -8.53
CA LEU A 409 -23.59 -1.39 -9.45
C LEU A 409 -23.22 -2.84 -9.85
N TYR A 410 -23.82 -3.84 -9.21
CA TYR A 410 -23.52 -5.26 -9.44
C TYR A 410 -24.74 -6.02 -9.96
N LEU A 411 -24.51 -7.09 -10.71
CA LEU A 411 -25.58 -8.02 -11.12
C LEU A 411 -26.23 -8.67 -9.89
N ASP A 412 -25.40 -9.10 -8.94
CA ASP A 412 -25.85 -9.44 -7.59
C ASP A 412 -26.03 -8.18 -6.76
N LYS A 413 -27.27 -7.70 -6.68
CA LYS A 413 -27.64 -6.50 -5.94
C LYS A 413 -27.38 -6.62 -4.43
N THR A 414 -27.16 -7.82 -3.91
CA THR A 414 -26.83 -8.05 -2.49
C THR A 414 -25.35 -7.89 -2.17
N ARG A 415 -24.47 -7.82 -3.18
CA ARG A 415 -23.02 -7.67 -2.99
C ARG A 415 -22.62 -6.33 -2.36
N ALA A 416 -23.38 -5.26 -2.63
CA ALA A 416 -23.15 -3.92 -2.10
C ALA A 416 -24.49 -3.17 -1.91
N PRO A 417 -25.33 -3.57 -0.94
CA PRO A 417 -26.63 -2.97 -0.71
C PRO A 417 -26.57 -1.46 -0.43
N GLU A 418 -25.46 -0.99 0.14
CA GLU A 418 -25.17 0.42 0.38
C GLU A 418 -25.02 1.25 -0.91
N LEU A 419 -24.77 0.60 -2.06
CA LEU A 419 -24.70 1.22 -3.39
C LEU A 419 -25.93 0.90 -4.25
N SER A 420 -27.03 0.42 -3.66
CA SER A 420 -28.27 0.06 -4.36
C SER A 420 -28.94 1.21 -5.14
N ASN A 421 -28.65 2.46 -4.77
CA ASN A 421 -29.16 3.66 -5.46
C ASN A 421 -28.23 4.17 -6.58
N ALA A 422 -27.11 3.49 -6.86
CA ALA A 422 -26.14 3.92 -7.86
C ALA A 422 -26.27 3.12 -9.16
N LEU A 423 -26.22 3.81 -10.30
CA LEU A 423 -26.30 3.25 -11.64
C LEU A 423 -24.97 3.41 -12.38
N LEU A 424 -24.46 2.35 -13.00
CA LEU A 424 -23.31 2.43 -13.90
C LEU A 424 -23.78 2.68 -15.33
N LEU A 425 -23.35 3.79 -15.92
CA LEU A 425 -23.66 4.17 -17.28
C LEU A 425 -22.40 4.27 -18.15
N THR A 426 -22.55 3.90 -19.41
CA THR A 426 -21.62 4.25 -20.49
C THR A 426 -22.39 4.81 -21.67
N ALA A 427 -21.69 5.42 -22.63
CA ALA A 427 -22.29 5.93 -23.86
C ALA A 427 -21.44 5.56 -25.06
N ALA A 428 -22.09 5.13 -26.12
CA ALA A 428 -21.41 4.72 -27.35
C ALA A 428 -22.29 4.95 -28.57
N ASN A 429 -21.64 5.20 -29.70
CA ASN A 429 -22.22 5.10 -31.01
C ASN A 429 -21.60 3.92 -31.77
N TYR A 430 -22.16 3.58 -32.92
CA TYR A 430 -21.81 2.37 -33.66
C TYR A 430 -20.37 2.37 -34.16
N GLY A 431 -19.81 3.55 -34.49
CA GLY A 431 -18.40 3.71 -34.86
C GLY A 431 -17.40 3.24 -33.79
N TYR A 432 -17.82 3.21 -32.52
CA TYR A 432 -17.05 2.76 -31.37
C TYR A 432 -17.62 1.47 -30.73
N MET A 433 -18.45 0.72 -31.46
CA MET A 433 -19.08 -0.52 -30.97
C MET A 433 -18.05 -1.57 -30.49
N ASP A 434 -16.91 -1.66 -31.17
CA ASP A 434 -15.79 -2.52 -30.76
C ASP A 434 -15.19 -2.11 -29.41
N MET A 435 -15.06 -0.81 -29.13
CA MET A 435 -14.63 -0.31 -27.83
C MET A 435 -15.67 -0.59 -26.74
N LEU A 436 -16.96 -0.37 -27.05
CA LEU A 436 -18.05 -0.69 -26.14
C LEU A 436 -18.04 -2.18 -25.77
N ARG A 437 -17.99 -3.08 -26.75
CA ARG A 437 -17.96 -4.54 -26.50
C ARG A 437 -16.75 -4.95 -25.67
N ASN A 438 -15.58 -4.34 -25.90
CA ASN A 438 -14.42 -4.54 -25.04
C ASN A 438 -14.73 -4.11 -23.59
N TRP A 439 -15.21 -2.88 -23.40
CA TRP A 439 -15.58 -2.35 -22.08
C TRP A 439 -16.60 -3.25 -21.35
N GLU A 440 -17.68 -3.65 -22.03
CA GLU A 440 -18.73 -4.51 -21.49
C GLU A 440 -18.19 -5.87 -21.05
N CYS A 441 -17.23 -6.42 -21.80
CA CYS A 441 -16.60 -7.69 -21.47
C CYS A 441 -15.87 -7.62 -20.13
N TYR A 442 -15.10 -6.57 -19.89
CA TYR A 442 -14.41 -6.35 -18.62
C TYR A 442 -15.39 -6.04 -17.49
N ALA A 443 -16.42 -5.21 -17.72
CA ALA A 443 -17.47 -4.96 -16.73
C ALA A 443 -18.18 -6.26 -16.31
N ARG A 444 -18.46 -7.17 -17.25
CA ARG A 444 -19.07 -8.48 -16.98
C ARG A 444 -18.16 -9.39 -16.15
N LYS A 445 -16.86 -9.46 -16.48
CA LYS A 445 -15.87 -10.25 -15.73
C LYS A 445 -15.84 -9.84 -14.24
N LEU A 446 -16.15 -8.57 -13.95
CA LEU A 446 -16.20 -8.03 -12.58
C LEU A 446 -17.57 -8.21 -11.89
N GLY A 447 -18.58 -8.71 -12.62
CA GLY A 447 -19.95 -8.89 -12.13
C GLY A 447 -20.72 -7.58 -11.97
N LEU A 448 -20.34 -6.54 -12.73
CA LEU A 448 -21.00 -5.24 -12.70
C LEU A 448 -22.33 -5.28 -13.47
N ASP A 449 -23.29 -4.47 -13.06
CA ASP A 449 -24.50 -4.19 -13.84
C ASP A 449 -24.44 -2.76 -14.38
N TRP A 450 -24.82 -2.58 -15.64
CA TRP A 450 -24.66 -1.33 -16.38
C TRP A 450 -25.77 -1.12 -17.40
N LEU A 451 -25.92 0.12 -17.87
CA LEU A 451 -26.75 0.48 -19.03
C LEU A 451 -25.96 1.32 -20.02
N VAL A 452 -26.34 1.25 -21.30
CA VAL A 452 -25.71 1.99 -22.39
C VAL A 452 -26.63 3.11 -22.88
N VAL A 453 -26.13 4.33 -22.91
CA VAL A 453 -26.71 5.43 -23.69
C VAL A 453 -26.35 5.18 -25.16
N ALA A 454 -27.32 4.71 -25.94
CA ALA A 454 -27.16 4.47 -27.37
C ALA A 454 -27.24 5.82 -28.10
N LEU A 455 -26.10 6.29 -28.61
CA LEU A 455 -25.98 7.57 -29.31
C LEU A 455 -26.52 7.53 -30.75
N ASP A 456 -26.89 6.34 -31.23
CA ASP A 456 -27.56 6.11 -32.51
C ASP A 456 -28.46 4.86 -32.46
N ASP A 457 -29.28 4.68 -33.49
CA ASP A 457 -30.25 3.59 -33.58
C ASP A 457 -29.60 2.21 -33.75
N GLN A 458 -28.40 2.10 -34.33
CA GLN A 458 -27.74 0.82 -34.54
C GLN A 458 -27.24 0.24 -33.22
N VAL A 459 -26.66 1.05 -32.34
CA VAL A 459 -26.30 0.60 -30.98
C VAL A 459 -27.54 0.14 -30.21
N TYR A 460 -28.63 0.90 -30.30
CA TYR A 460 -29.88 0.55 -29.62
C TYR A 460 -30.50 -0.74 -30.16
N GLN A 461 -30.50 -0.93 -31.48
CA GLN A 461 -30.98 -2.15 -32.13
C GLN A 461 -30.13 -3.36 -31.76
N GLU A 462 -28.81 -3.20 -31.65
CA GLU A 462 -27.89 -4.28 -31.33
C GLU A 462 -28.02 -4.73 -29.87
N LEU A 463 -28.06 -3.79 -28.93
CA LEU A 463 -28.12 -4.10 -27.49
C LEU A 463 -29.54 -4.40 -26.99
N GLY A 464 -30.54 -3.83 -27.66
CA GLY A 464 -31.94 -3.93 -27.29
C GLY A 464 -32.36 -3.02 -26.12
N PRO A 465 -33.67 -2.92 -25.87
CA PRO A 465 -34.25 -2.00 -24.87
C PRO A 465 -33.96 -2.39 -23.42
N GLU A 466 -33.46 -3.60 -23.16
CA GLU A 466 -33.12 -4.08 -21.81
C GLU A 466 -31.70 -3.68 -21.38
N ARG A 467 -30.83 -3.28 -22.32
CA ARG A 467 -29.43 -2.90 -22.03
C ARG A 467 -29.08 -1.50 -22.50
N SER A 468 -29.98 -0.85 -23.24
CA SER A 468 -29.72 0.46 -23.78
C SER A 468 -30.97 1.31 -23.86
N PHE A 469 -30.76 2.62 -23.90
CA PHE A 469 -31.78 3.60 -24.24
C PHE A 469 -31.19 4.65 -25.17
N LEU A 470 -32.02 5.19 -26.05
CA LEU A 470 -31.60 6.19 -27.03
C LEU A 470 -31.22 7.50 -26.34
N THR A 471 -30.16 8.13 -26.84
CA THR A 471 -29.69 9.43 -26.37
C THR A 471 -30.77 10.52 -26.50
N VAL A 472 -30.71 11.51 -25.60
CA VAL A 472 -31.45 12.76 -25.74
C VAL A 472 -30.64 13.73 -26.59
N GLY A 473 -31.09 14.00 -27.82
CA GLY A 473 -30.41 14.89 -28.77
C GLY A 473 -30.29 14.32 -30.18
N GLU A 474 -29.36 14.87 -30.96
CA GLU A 474 -29.09 14.44 -32.34
C GLU A 474 -28.40 13.07 -32.35
N ARG A 475 -28.91 12.09 -33.10
CA ARG A 475 -28.28 10.76 -33.19
C ARG A 475 -27.07 10.80 -34.11
N HIS A 476 -25.95 10.22 -33.67
CA HIS A 476 -24.69 10.30 -34.42
C HIS A 476 -23.95 8.96 -34.42
N GLY A 477 -23.99 8.22 -35.53
CA GLY A 477 -23.50 6.83 -35.61
C GLY A 477 -22.04 6.64 -36.03
N SER A 478 -21.41 7.63 -36.67
CA SER A 478 -20.05 7.48 -37.23
C SER A 478 -18.96 7.64 -36.17
N TYR A 479 -17.80 7.04 -36.45
CA TYR A 479 -16.57 7.38 -35.74
C TYR A 479 -16.21 8.85 -36.01
N GLU A 480 -15.80 9.57 -34.96
CA GLU A 480 -15.51 11.00 -35.04
C GLU A 480 -14.12 11.32 -34.50
N ARG A 481 -13.37 12.12 -35.26
CA ARG A 481 -12.06 12.59 -34.80
C ARG A 481 -12.25 13.59 -33.65
N PHE A 482 -11.39 13.52 -32.65
CA PHE A 482 -11.36 14.51 -31.56
C PHE A 482 -11.37 15.94 -32.09
N GLY A 483 -12.24 16.78 -31.51
CA GLY A 483 -12.44 18.17 -31.92
C GLY A 483 -13.34 18.37 -33.14
N SER A 484 -13.75 17.31 -33.85
CA SER A 484 -14.72 17.42 -34.94
C SER A 484 -16.09 17.87 -34.41
N PRO A 485 -16.95 18.48 -35.26
CA PRO A 485 -18.32 18.79 -34.89
C PRO A 485 -19.08 17.55 -34.39
N GLY A 486 -18.92 16.39 -35.04
CA GLY A 486 -19.56 15.14 -34.63
C GLY A 486 -19.09 14.64 -33.25
N PHE A 487 -17.79 14.74 -32.93
CA PHE A 487 -17.27 14.37 -31.61
C PHE A 487 -17.92 15.21 -30.50
N LYS A 488 -18.18 16.50 -30.78
CA LYS A 488 -18.82 17.41 -29.83
C LYS A 488 -20.30 17.14 -29.68
N ILE A 489 -21.00 16.80 -30.77
CA ILE A 489 -22.39 16.31 -30.71
C ILE A 489 -22.45 15.09 -29.77
N VAL A 490 -21.56 14.11 -29.96
CA VAL A 490 -21.43 12.93 -29.10
C VAL A 490 -21.19 13.31 -27.63
N GLY A 491 -20.20 14.17 -27.35
CA GLY A 491 -19.91 14.62 -25.98
C GLY A 491 -21.10 15.32 -25.32
N CYS A 492 -21.77 16.22 -26.04
CA CYS A 492 -22.91 16.97 -25.54
C CYS A 492 -24.16 16.10 -25.33
N ASN A 493 -24.35 15.08 -26.13
CA ASN A 493 -25.43 14.11 -25.96
C ASN A 493 -25.26 13.22 -24.72
N LYS A 494 -24.02 12.95 -24.30
CA LYS A 494 -23.75 12.34 -22.99
C LYS A 494 -24.33 13.20 -21.88
N LEU A 495 -24.04 14.52 -21.90
CA LEU A 495 -24.53 15.46 -20.89
C LEU A 495 -26.06 15.57 -20.89
N ARG A 496 -26.69 15.63 -22.07
CA ARG A 496 -28.16 15.66 -22.20
C ARG A 496 -28.82 14.40 -21.64
N SER A 497 -28.28 13.23 -21.97
CA SER A 497 -28.81 11.96 -21.49
C SER A 497 -28.61 11.78 -19.99
N MET A 498 -27.45 12.18 -19.46
CA MET A 498 -27.16 12.19 -18.02
C MET A 498 -28.13 13.09 -17.26
N LEU A 499 -28.44 14.29 -17.79
CA LEU A 499 -29.46 15.16 -17.21
C LEU A 499 -30.83 14.47 -17.14
N SER A 500 -31.26 13.80 -18.22
CA SER A 500 -32.53 13.05 -18.24
C SER A 500 -32.57 11.99 -17.14
N VAL A 501 -31.51 11.19 -17.01
CA VAL A 501 -31.41 10.13 -15.98
C VAL A 501 -31.52 10.73 -14.58
N LEU A 502 -30.75 11.79 -14.28
CA LEU A 502 -30.74 12.44 -12.98
C LEU A 502 -32.11 13.02 -12.62
N VAL A 503 -32.78 13.68 -13.57
CA VAL A 503 -34.08 14.32 -13.36
C VAL A 503 -35.21 13.30 -13.18
N GLU A 504 -35.21 12.24 -13.99
CA GLU A 504 -36.30 11.26 -14.00
C GLU A 504 -36.25 10.28 -12.83
N THR A 505 -35.05 10.00 -12.30
CA THR A 505 -34.86 8.90 -11.35
C THR A 505 -34.31 9.32 -10.00
N GLN A 506 -33.57 10.44 -9.93
CA GLN A 506 -32.77 10.84 -8.76
C GLN A 506 -31.77 9.75 -8.30
N LEU A 507 -31.44 8.79 -9.18
CA LEU A 507 -30.39 7.82 -8.92
C LEU A 507 -29.04 8.51 -8.92
N ASP A 508 -28.12 7.99 -8.10
CA ASP A 508 -26.72 8.34 -8.26
C ASP A 508 -26.19 7.66 -9.54
N VAL A 509 -25.26 8.31 -10.24
CA VAL A 509 -24.72 7.78 -11.49
C VAL A 509 -23.21 7.75 -11.45
N VAL A 510 -22.64 6.59 -11.76
CA VAL A 510 -21.25 6.43 -12.16
C VAL A 510 -21.24 6.37 -13.68
N PHE A 511 -20.58 7.32 -14.34
CA PHE A 511 -20.45 7.36 -15.78
C PHE A 511 -19.02 6.98 -16.18
N SER A 512 -18.87 6.13 -17.21
CA SER A 512 -17.59 5.69 -17.77
C SER A 512 -17.65 5.69 -19.29
N ASP A 513 -16.70 6.34 -19.95
CA ASP A 513 -16.54 6.27 -21.39
C ASP A 513 -16.14 4.86 -21.84
N GLY A 514 -16.55 4.47 -23.06
CA GLY A 514 -16.23 3.14 -23.62
C GLY A 514 -14.73 2.86 -23.80
N ASP A 515 -13.87 3.88 -23.71
CA ASP A 515 -12.42 3.77 -23.70
C ASP A 515 -11.78 3.89 -22.30
N SER A 516 -12.60 3.85 -21.25
CA SER A 516 -12.18 3.79 -19.84
C SER A 516 -12.46 2.40 -19.27
N VAL A 517 -11.50 1.49 -19.46
CA VAL A 517 -11.69 0.06 -19.18
C VAL A 517 -11.24 -0.29 -17.76
N PHE A 518 -12.05 -1.11 -17.06
CA PHE A 518 -11.76 -1.58 -15.71
C PHE A 518 -10.87 -2.83 -15.72
N LYS A 519 -9.72 -2.74 -15.04
CA LYS A 519 -8.85 -3.88 -14.74
C LYS A 519 -9.36 -4.66 -13.53
N SER A 520 -9.84 -3.96 -12.52
CA SER A 520 -10.39 -4.53 -11.29
C SER A 520 -11.66 -3.78 -10.87
N ASP A 521 -12.37 -4.31 -9.87
CA ASP A 521 -13.64 -3.75 -9.40
C ASP A 521 -13.42 -2.34 -8.79
N PRO A 522 -13.89 -1.26 -9.44
CA PRO A 522 -13.61 0.10 -8.99
C PRO A 522 -14.40 0.51 -7.75
N PHE A 523 -15.34 -0.32 -7.30
CA PHE A 523 -16.27 0.01 -6.21
C PHE A 523 -15.95 -0.71 -4.90
N LEU A 524 -14.80 -1.41 -4.84
CA LEU A 524 -14.31 -2.02 -3.59
C LEU A 524 -14.09 -0.94 -2.51
N PRO A 525 -14.39 -1.25 -1.23
CA PRO A 525 -14.28 -0.30 -0.13
C PRO A 525 -12.82 0.11 0.18
N SER A 526 -11.84 -0.65 -0.31
CA SER A 526 -10.41 -0.35 -0.16
C SER A 526 -9.86 0.62 -1.22
N LEU A 527 -10.64 0.95 -2.25
CA LEU A 527 -10.23 1.83 -3.35
C LEU A 527 -10.87 3.22 -3.21
N SER A 528 -10.25 4.24 -3.82
CA SER A 528 -10.67 5.63 -3.60
C SER A 528 -12.10 5.92 -4.07
N LEU A 529 -12.55 5.44 -5.25
CA LEU A 529 -13.94 5.67 -5.68
C LEU A 529 -14.95 4.95 -4.76
N GLY A 530 -14.76 3.65 -4.54
CA GLY A 530 -15.68 2.84 -3.73
C GLY A 530 -15.81 3.31 -2.28
N SER A 531 -14.71 3.76 -1.65
CA SER A 531 -14.71 4.34 -0.30
C SER A 531 -15.38 5.73 -0.27
N MET A 532 -15.09 6.59 -1.23
CA MET A 532 -15.68 7.93 -1.31
C MET A 532 -17.19 7.89 -1.57
N MET A 533 -17.67 6.99 -2.42
CA MET A 533 -19.11 6.80 -2.63
C MET A 533 -19.81 6.37 -1.33
N ARG A 534 -19.24 5.36 -0.63
CA ARG A 534 -19.79 4.85 0.65
C ARG A 534 -19.78 5.87 1.78
N SER A 535 -18.86 6.82 1.74
CA SER A 535 -18.84 7.90 2.73
C SER A 535 -20.11 8.77 2.69
N GLY A 536 -20.83 8.78 1.56
CA GLY A 536 -21.99 9.65 1.37
C GLY A 536 -21.68 11.15 1.47
N LYS A 537 -20.40 11.53 1.42
CA LYS A 537 -19.95 12.91 1.64
C LYS A 537 -19.95 13.75 0.36
N TYR A 538 -19.55 13.18 -0.77
CA TYR A 538 -19.27 13.93 -2.01
C TYR A 538 -20.45 13.92 -2.97
N ASP A 539 -20.88 15.09 -3.44
CA ASP A 539 -21.92 15.23 -4.46
C ASP A 539 -21.40 14.87 -5.86
N MET A 540 -20.09 15.02 -6.08
CA MET A 540 -19.40 14.63 -7.31
C MET A 540 -18.02 14.04 -7.00
N ILE A 541 -17.64 12.98 -7.69
CA ILE A 541 -16.29 12.38 -7.66
C ILE A 541 -15.82 12.23 -9.10
N TYR A 542 -14.57 12.55 -9.44
CA TYR A 542 -14.15 12.62 -10.85
C TYR A 542 -12.69 12.21 -11.09
N GLY A 543 -12.34 11.80 -12.30
CA GLY A 543 -10.97 11.48 -12.65
C GLY A 543 -10.10 12.74 -12.71
N ARG A 544 -8.94 12.74 -12.04
CA ARG A 544 -7.99 13.86 -12.13
C ARG A 544 -7.42 13.94 -13.55
N LYS A 545 -7.44 15.13 -14.16
CA LYS A 545 -6.75 15.38 -15.43
C LYS A 545 -5.24 15.42 -15.15
N ILE A 546 -4.50 14.43 -15.63
CA ILE A 546 -3.04 14.39 -15.45
C ILE A 546 -2.38 15.15 -16.60
N ILE A 547 -1.47 16.06 -16.27
CA ILE A 547 -0.72 16.84 -17.26
C ILE A 547 0.56 16.07 -17.58
N PRO A 548 0.85 15.78 -18.86
CA PRO A 548 2.12 15.17 -19.24
C PRO A 548 3.33 16.01 -18.79
N PRO A 549 4.46 15.39 -18.45
CA PRO A 549 5.70 16.11 -18.14
C PRO A 549 6.06 17.10 -19.27
N GLY A 550 6.16 18.40 -18.93
CA GLY A 550 6.55 19.46 -19.87
C GLY A 550 5.46 20.46 -20.25
N ALA A 551 4.19 20.22 -19.94
CA ALA A 551 3.13 21.22 -20.10
C ALA A 551 3.17 22.29 -18.98
N LYS A 552 2.84 23.55 -19.32
CA LYS A 552 2.91 24.69 -18.40
C LYS A 552 1.94 24.50 -17.23
N LYS A 553 2.45 24.56 -15.99
CA LYS A 553 1.69 24.33 -14.74
C LYS A 553 0.61 25.38 -14.46
N ASP A 554 0.78 26.61 -14.94
CA ASP A 554 0.02 27.78 -14.45
C ASP A 554 -1.45 27.84 -14.93
N GLU A 555 -1.83 27.09 -15.98
CA GLU A 555 -3.21 27.07 -16.48
C GLU A 555 -4.11 26.04 -15.78
N TYR A 556 -3.55 25.04 -15.09
CA TYR A 556 -4.29 23.85 -14.63
C TYR A 556 -4.55 23.78 -13.12
N HIS A 557 -3.97 24.69 -12.34
CA HIS A 557 -4.19 24.77 -10.89
C HIS A 557 -5.22 25.83 -10.48
N GLN A 558 -5.98 26.39 -11.42
CA GLN A 558 -7.05 27.33 -11.08
C GLN A 558 -8.26 26.56 -10.53
N GLU A 559 -8.73 26.90 -9.33
CA GLU A 559 -9.95 26.30 -8.80
C GLU A 559 -11.18 26.74 -9.63
N PRO A 560 -12.09 25.81 -9.99
CA PRO A 560 -12.09 24.40 -9.62
C PRO A 560 -11.07 23.60 -10.43
N ILE A 561 -10.37 22.66 -9.76
CA ILE A 561 -9.42 21.75 -10.39
C ILE A 561 -10.16 20.97 -11.48
N LYS A 562 -9.96 21.35 -12.74
CA LYS A 562 -10.64 20.72 -13.88
C LYS A 562 -10.20 19.27 -14.00
N GLY A 563 -11.17 18.36 -14.02
CA GLY A 563 -10.98 16.93 -14.18
C GLY A 563 -11.36 16.41 -15.55
N ASN A 564 -11.23 15.10 -15.70
CA ASN A 564 -11.70 14.36 -16.87
C ASN A 564 -13.18 13.98 -16.72
N THR A 565 -13.98 14.14 -17.78
CA THR A 565 -15.42 13.77 -17.82
C THR A 565 -15.68 12.36 -18.37
N GLY A 566 -14.65 11.58 -18.69
CA GLY A 566 -14.81 10.20 -19.17
C GLY A 566 -14.88 9.16 -18.05
N PHE A 567 -14.64 9.52 -16.78
CA PHE A 567 -14.97 8.65 -15.65
C PHE A 567 -15.29 9.48 -14.40
N TYR A 568 -16.54 9.43 -13.93
CA TYR A 568 -17.00 10.21 -12.77
C TYR A 568 -18.22 9.60 -12.09
N TYR A 569 -18.49 10.06 -10.87
CA TYR A 569 -19.70 9.82 -10.10
C TYR A 569 -20.40 11.15 -9.79
N VAL A 570 -21.73 11.16 -9.86
CA VAL A 570 -22.59 12.28 -9.45
C VAL A 570 -23.75 11.78 -8.61
N SER A 571 -24.08 12.47 -7.53
CA SER A 571 -25.23 12.11 -6.69
C SER A 571 -26.51 12.76 -7.20
N GLY A 572 -27.46 11.93 -7.65
CA GLY A 572 -28.77 12.39 -8.11
C GLY A 572 -29.72 12.69 -6.95
N GLY A 573 -29.59 11.99 -5.82
CA GLY A 573 -30.54 12.09 -4.71
C GLY A 573 -30.24 13.21 -3.71
N ARG A 574 -28.96 13.56 -3.48
CA ARG A 574 -28.58 14.47 -2.40
C ARG A 574 -28.83 15.94 -2.71
N LYS A 575 -28.33 16.41 -3.86
CA LYS A 575 -28.45 17.82 -4.28
C LYS A 575 -28.93 17.93 -5.73
N PRO A 576 -30.11 17.36 -6.05
CA PRO A 576 -30.60 17.24 -7.43
C PRO A 576 -30.66 18.56 -8.18
N ARG A 577 -31.04 19.66 -7.50
CA ARG A 577 -31.23 20.97 -8.17
C ARG A 577 -29.93 21.58 -8.70
N ILE A 578 -28.84 21.54 -7.94
CA ILE A 578 -27.54 22.07 -8.42
C ILE A 578 -26.95 21.17 -9.48
N MET A 579 -27.05 19.85 -9.32
CA MET A 579 -26.66 18.89 -10.36
C MET A 579 -27.39 19.20 -11.67
N GLN A 580 -28.72 19.27 -11.61
CA GLN A 580 -29.55 19.59 -12.76
C GLN A 580 -29.17 20.94 -13.40
N ARG A 581 -28.92 21.97 -12.59
CA ARG A 581 -28.47 23.28 -13.10
C ARG A 581 -27.10 23.23 -13.76
N MET A 582 -26.12 22.56 -13.14
CA MET A 582 -24.78 22.42 -13.71
C MET A 582 -24.87 21.76 -15.09
N PHE A 583 -25.53 20.61 -15.20
CA PHE A 583 -25.74 19.94 -16.50
C PHE A 583 -26.53 20.81 -17.49
N ASN A 584 -27.58 21.52 -17.05
CA ASN A 584 -28.31 22.46 -17.91
C ASN A 584 -27.41 23.56 -18.48
N ILE A 585 -26.55 24.17 -17.67
CA ILE A 585 -25.60 25.20 -18.12
C ILE A 585 -24.60 24.60 -19.11
N SER A 586 -24.07 23.41 -18.81
CA SER A 586 -23.16 22.70 -19.71
C SER A 586 -23.80 22.41 -21.06
N ILE A 587 -25.07 21.97 -21.08
CA ILE A 587 -25.83 21.74 -22.32
C ILE A 587 -26.08 23.05 -23.08
N GLN A 588 -26.44 24.14 -22.38
CA GLN A 588 -26.58 25.46 -23.01
C GLN A 588 -25.28 25.94 -23.67
N TRP A 589 -24.13 25.56 -23.12
CA TRP A 589 -22.85 25.88 -23.74
C TRP A 589 -22.44 24.93 -24.83
N CYS A 590 -22.81 23.67 -24.76
CA CYS A 590 -22.76 22.79 -25.93
C CYS A 590 -23.46 23.43 -27.14
N ASP A 591 -24.60 24.09 -26.92
CA ASP A 591 -25.33 24.77 -28.00
C ASP A 591 -24.68 26.10 -28.43
N ARG A 592 -24.05 26.83 -27.50
CA ARG A 592 -23.50 28.18 -27.75
C ARG A 592 -22.01 28.21 -28.10
N ARG A 593 -21.26 27.18 -27.72
CA ARG A 593 -19.82 27.01 -27.88
C ARG A 593 -19.55 25.65 -28.54
N PRO A 594 -20.04 25.45 -29.78
CA PRO A 594 -19.86 24.19 -30.50
C PRO A 594 -18.38 23.94 -30.88
N ASP A 595 -17.47 24.83 -30.52
CA ASP A 595 -16.03 24.67 -30.63
C ASP A 595 -15.39 23.99 -29.41
N GLN A 596 -16.03 24.00 -28.24
CA GLN A 596 -15.54 23.39 -26.98
C GLN A 596 -16.08 21.96 -26.78
N ASP A 597 -15.32 21.12 -26.07
CA ASP A 597 -15.73 19.77 -25.70
C ASP A 597 -16.65 19.74 -24.46
N ASP A 598 -17.22 18.58 -24.15
CA ASP A 598 -18.10 18.38 -23.00
C ASP A 598 -17.37 18.64 -21.67
N GLN A 599 -16.08 18.31 -21.59
CA GLN A 599 -15.26 18.48 -20.40
C GLN A 599 -15.13 19.96 -20.03
N GLU A 600 -14.71 20.80 -20.97
CA GLU A 600 -14.54 22.24 -20.72
C GLU A 600 -15.90 22.90 -20.43
N ASN A 601 -16.96 22.52 -21.16
CA ASN A 601 -18.32 23.00 -20.92
C ASN A 601 -18.86 22.59 -19.54
N PHE A 602 -18.51 21.41 -19.04
CA PHE A 602 -18.91 20.95 -17.71
C PHE A 602 -18.21 21.75 -16.61
N TRP A 603 -16.89 21.88 -16.68
CA TRP A 603 -16.13 22.55 -15.63
C TRP A 603 -16.36 24.05 -15.56
N ASP A 604 -16.51 24.70 -16.71
CA ASP A 604 -16.87 26.11 -16.71
C ASP A 604 -18.26 26.29 -16.04
N ALA A 605 -19.17 25.30 -16.09
CA ALA A 605 -20.54 25.44 -15.59
C ALA A 605 -20.52 25.43 -14.06
N LEU A 606 -19.64 24.62 -13.48
CA LEU A 606 -19.29 24.68 -12.07
C LEU A 606 -18.74 26.07 -11.68
N VAL A 607 -17.88 26.69 -12.51
CA VAL A 607 -17.37 28.05 -12.27
C VAL A 607 -18.49 29.08 -12.25
N VAL A 608 -19.47 28.96 -13.17
CA VAL A 608 -20.62 29.85 -13.20
C VAL A 608 -21.50 29.69 -11.97
N GLU A 609 -21.82 28.46 -11.57
CA GLU A 609 -22.58 28.20 -10.35
C GLU A 609 -21.85 28.72 -9.11
N ARG A 610 -20.52 28.57 -9.04
CA ARG A 610 -19.69 29.12 -7.95
C ARG A 610 -19.76 30.65 -7.85
N LYS A 611 -19.93 31.34 -8.98
CA LYS A 611 -20.01 32.81 -9.06
C LYS A 611 -21.42 33.37 -8.85
N ARG A 612 -22.45 32.52 -8.68
CA ARG A 612 -23.81 32.99 -8.40
C ARG A 612 -23.87 33.77 -7.09
N LYS A 613 -24.85 34.67 -6.98
CA LYS A 613 -25.00 35.55 -5.81
C LYS A 613 -26.08 35.04 -4.84
N PRO A 614 -26.01 35.38 -3.54
CA PRO A 614 -26.95 34.90 -2.50
C PRO A 614 -28.43 35.26 -2.66
N LYS A 615 -28.79 36.10 -3.64
CA LYS A 615 -30.19 36.50 -3.86
C LYS A 615 -31.05 35.37 -4.46
N ASP A 616 -30.42 34.30 -4.93
CA ASP A 616 -31.12 33.09 -5.36
C ASP A 616 -31.46 32.22 -4.14
N LYS A 617 -32.73 31.81 -4.01
CA LYS A 617 -33.18 30.94 -2.92
C LYS A 617 -32.49 29.58 -2.92
N GLU A 618 -31.90 29.18 -4.05
CA GLU A 618 -31.22 27.91 -4.25
C GLU A 618 -29.69 28.05 -4.35
N PHE A 619 -29.17 29.15 -3.82
CA PHE A 619 -27.76 29.46 -3.77
C PHE A 619 -26.97 28.50 -2.88
N PHE A 620 -25.88 27.96 -3.42
CA PHE A 620 -24.87 27.24 -2.65
C PHE A 620 -23.85 28.25 -2.15
N ALA A 621 -23.75 28.35 -0.82
CA ALA A 621 -22.89 29.32 -0.18
C ALA A 621 -21.40 29.03 -0.40
N CYS A 622 -21.05 27.78 -0.71
CA CYS A 622 -19.67 27.42 -0.96
C CYS A 622 -19.50 26.10 -1.72
N PHE A 623 -18.35 25.96 -2.38
CA PHE A 623 -17.93 24.79 -3.13
C PHE A 623 -16.63 24.28 -2.52
N ARG A 624 -16.61 23.03 -2.06
CA ARG A 624 -15.50 22.44 -1.31
C ARG A 624 -14.91 21.26 -2.05
N HIS A 625 -13.65 21.38 -2.43
CA HIS A 625 -12.84 20.24 -2.85
C HIS A 625 -12.39 19.44 -1.62
N CYS A 626 -12.14 18.13 -1.74
CA CYS A 626 -11.71 17.28 -0.62
C CYS A 626 -10.39 17.70 0.04
N ASP A 627 -9.50 18.36 -0.72
CA ASP A 627 -8.24 18.92 -0.21
C ASP A 627 -8.41 20.32 0.42
N SER A 628 -9.60 20.91 0.36
CA SER A 628 -9.86 22.28 0.77
C SER A 628 -10.62 22.35 2.09
N THR A 629 -10.12 23.16 3.02
CA THR A 629 -10.86 23.52 4.26
C THR A 629 -11.77 24.74 4.07
N GLN A 630 -11.86 25.26 2.84
CA GLN A 630 -12.81 26.30 2.48
C GLN A 630 -14.24 25.79 2.79
N CYS A 631 -15.17 26.70 3.08
CA CYS A 631 -16.54 26.38 3.54
C CYS A 631 -16.71 25.97 5.01
N SER A 632 -15.67 26.07 5.85
CA SER A 632 -15.81 25.86 7.30
C SER A 632 -16.85 26.83 7.90
N GLY A 633 -17.81 26.30 8.66
CA GLY A 633 -18.90 27.09 9.27
C GLY A 633 -20.12 27.34 8.39
N ILE A 634 -20.11 26.84 7.14
CA ILE A 634 -21.29 26.85 6.27
C ILE A 634 -22.06 25.56 6.48
N GLU A 635 -23.39 25.68 6.62
CA GLU A 635 -24.31 24.55 6.71
C GLU A 635 -24.10 23.58 5.53
N GLY A 636 -23.93 22.28 5.81
CA GLY A 636 -23.59 21.28 4.81
C GLY A 636 -24.57 21.19 3.63
N ALA A 637 -25.85 21.48 3.85
CA ALA A 637 -26.86 21.57 2.80
C ALA A 637 -26.58 22.66 1.76
N LYS A 638 -25.79 23.68 2.12
CA LYS A 638 -25.37 24.82 1.26
C LYS A 638 -23.93 24.72 0.78
N VAL A 639 -23.25 23.61 1.06
CA VAL A 639 -21.91 23.32 0.54
C VAL A 639 -22.04 22.32 -0.60
N PHE A 640 -21.38 22.56 -1.73
CA PHE A 640 -21.24 21.56 -2.79
C PHE A 640 -19.89 20.85 -2.64
N ASP A 641 -19.91 19.57 -2.29
CA ASP A 641 -18.74 18.76 -1.99
C ASP A 641 -18.32 17.95 -3.21
N TYR A 642 -17.07 18.11 -3.64
CA TYR A 642 -16.53 17.36 -4.78
C TYR A 642 -15.09 16.91 -4.51
N CYS A 643 -14.66 15.82 -5.14
CA CYS A 643 -13.31 15.28 -4.96
C CYS A 643 -12.83 14.54 -6.20
N ASP A 644 -11.52 14.50 -6.41
CA ASP A 644 -10.95 13.68 -7.46
C ASP A 644 -10.61 12.26 -6.97
N MET A 645 -10.67 11.30 -7.89
CA MET A 645 -10.22 9.93 -7.66
C MET A 645 -8.69 9.87 -7.61
N SER A 646 -8.15 8.87 -6.91
CA SER A 646 -6.71 8.65 -6.85
C SER A 646 -6.13 8.48 -8.26
N PRO A 647 -5.20 9.35 -8.70
CA PRO A 647 -4.55 9.23 -10.01
C PRO A 647 -3.58 8.04 -10.08
N TRP A 648 -3.42 7.29 -8.98
CA TRP A 648 -2.61 6.07 -8.91
C TRP A 648 -3.43 4.80 -9.12
N GLU A 649 -4.75 4.91 -9.00
CA GLU A 649 -5.71 3.82 -9.18
C GLU A 649 -6.48 3.97 -10.50
N TYR A 650 -6.93 5.18 -10.81
CA TYR A 650 -7.77 5.48 -11.96
C TYR A 650 -6.96 6.30 -12.96
N LEU A 651 -6.20 5.60 -13.80
CA LEU A 651 -5.17 6.20 -14.62
C LEU A 651 -5.78 6.86 -15.86
N ASP A 652 -5.38 8.11 -16.09
CA ASP A 652 -5.63 8.81 -17.33
C ASP A 652 -4.52 8.48 -18.35
N GLY A 653 -4.87 8.48 -19.63
CA GLY A 653 -3.97 8.13 -20.73
C GLY A 653 -2.81 9.10 -20.93
N ALA A 654 -2.71 10.15 -20.12
CA ALA A 654 -1.50 10.96 -20.00
C ALA A 654 -0.31 10.17 -19.43
N ILE A 655 -0.58 9.11 -18.66
CA ILE A 655 0.43 8.16 -18.20
C ILE A 655 0.70 7.19 -19.33
N GLU A 656 1.98 7.02 -19.70
CA GLU A 656 2.34 6.07 -20.74
C GLU A 656 1.99 4.63 -20.33
N PRO A 657 1.46 3.80 -21.25
CA PRO A 657 1.08 2.41 -20.95
C PRO A 657 2.16 1.59 -20.22
N THR A 658 3.43 1.79 -20.57
CA THR A 658 4.55 1.07 -19.95
C THR A 658 4.80 1.49 -18.50
N ASP A 659 4.46 2.72 -18.14
CA ASP A 659 4.57 3.23 -16.77
C ASP A 659 3.33 2.89 -15.95
N ALA A 660 2.14 2.89 -16.56
CA ALA A 660 0.89 2.45 -15.93
C ALA A 660 0.95 1.01 -15.36
N LEU A 661 1.82 0.16 -15.93
CA LEU A 661 2.05 -1.22 -15.49
C LEU A 661 3.11 -1.35 -14.38
N LYS A 662 3.83 -0.28 -14.02
CA LYS A 662 4.90 -0.31 -13.02
C LYS A 662 4.39 0.17 -11.66
N ALA A 663 5.04 -0.27 -10.59
CA ALA A 663 4.89 0.36 -9.29
C ALA A 663 5.28 1.85 -9.38
N PRO A 664 4.60 2.78 -8.70
CA PRO A 664 3.64 2.57 -7.61
C PRO A 664 2.16 2.44 -8.05
N TYR A 665 1.87 2.38 -9.35
CA TYR A 665 0.49 2.39 -9.84
C TYR A 665 -0.22 1.08 -9.48
N HIS A 666 -1.40 1.19 -8.86
CA HIS A 666 -2.32 0.08 -8.64
C HIS A 666 -3.51 0.26 -9.59
N MET A 667 -3.26 0.07 -10.89
CA MET A 667 -4.22 0.37 -11.94
C MET A 667 -5.53 -0.42 -11.79
N VAL A 668 -6.58 0.27 -11.36
CA VAL A 668 -7.96 -0.20 -11.25
C VAL A 668 -8.70 0.03 -12.57
N SER A 669 -8.49 1.20 -13.18
CA SER A 669 -8.99 1.51 -14.52
C SER A 669 -7.94 2.26 -15.32
N TYR A 670 -8.06 2.19 -16.64
CA TYR A 670 -7.22 2.95 -17.57
C TYR A 670 -8.08 3.60 -18.64
N HIS A 671 -8.05 4.93 -18.69
CA HIS A 671 -8.76 5.71 -19.69
C HIS A 671 -7.81 6.05 -20.84
N ALA A 672 -8.04 5.50 -22.04
CA ALA A 672 -7.15 5.63 -23.18
C ALA A 672 -7.20 7.01 -23.88
N THR A 673 -7.02 8.08 -23.12
CA THR A 673 -6.96 9.46 -23.58
C THR A 673 -5.57 9.86 -24.09
N TRP A 674 -5.41 11.14 -24.45
CA TRP A 674 -4.17 11.73 -24.98
C TRP A 674 -3.65 11.08 -26.25
N VAL A 675 -4.49 10.30 -26.94
CA VAL A 675 -4.28 9.85 -28.31
C VAL A 675 -5.54 10.08 -29.13
N PHE A 676 -5.35 10.50 -30.37
CA PHE A 676 -6.42 10.71 -31.34
C PHE A 676 -6.47 9.52 -32.29
N GLY A 677 -7.67 8.98 -32.54
CA GLY A 677 -7.80 7.76 -33.33
C GLY A 677 -8.30 6.60 -32.48
N LYS A 678 -9.37 5.94 -32.92
CA LYS A 678 -9.87 4.72 -32.29
C LYS A 678 -8.75 3.68 -32.19
N GLU A 679 -8.03 3.46 -33.27
CA GLU A 679 -6.95 2.47 -33.37
C GLU A 679 -5.81 2.77 -32.38
N LYS A 680 -5.50 4.04 -32.14
CA LYS A 680 -4.48 4.43 -31.14
C LYS A 680 -4.96 4.19 -29.72
N LYS A 681 -6.25 4.44 -29.44
CA LYS A 681 -6.86 4.12 -28.14
C LYS A 681 -6.84 2.60 -27.90
N GLN A 682 -7.24 1.82 -28.89
CA GLN A 682 -7.17 0.36 -28.88
C GLN A 682 -5.75 -0.13 -28.63
N GLN A 683 -4.76 0.46 -29.30
CA GLN A 683 -3.35 0.11 -29.09
C GLN A 683 -2.90 0.42 -27.66
N LYS A 684 -3.27 1.58 -27.08
CA LYS A 684 -2.97 1.88 -25.67
C LYS A 684 -3.59 0.85 -24.72
N LEU A 685 -4.88 0.53 -24.91
CA LEU A 685 -5.58 -0.49 -24.12
C LEU A 685 -4.91 -1.86 -24.28
N LYS A 686 -4.50 -2.23 -25.49
CA LYS A 686 -3.76 -3.48 -25.77
C LYS A 686 -2.43 -3.52 -25.04
N THR A 687 -1.69 -2.42 -25.02
CA THR A 687 -0.40 -2.35 -24.32
C THR A 687 -0.55 -2.53 -22.81
N VAL A 688 -1.64 -2.07 -22.19
CA VAL A 688 -1.92 -2.26 -20.76
C VAL A 688 -2.71 -3.55 -20.43
N GLY A 689 -2.95 -4.43 -21.41
CA GLY A 689 -3.69 -5.68 -21.21
C GLY A 689 -5.20 -5.51 -21.01
N LEU A 690 -5.76 -4.37 -21.44
CA LEU A 690 -7.18 -4.01 -21.33
C LEU A 690 -7.90 -3.96 -22.69
N TRP A 691 -7.35 -4.65 -23.70
CA TRP A 691 -7.99 -4.86 -24.99
C TRP A 691 -7.98 -6.35 -25.35
N ASP A 692 -9.16 -6.93 -25.49
CA ASP A 692 -9.33 -8.33 -25.89
C ASP A 692 -10.11 -8.38 -27.21
N ALA A 693 -9.45 -8.86 -28.27
CA ALA A 693 -10.04 -8.96 -29.61
C ALA A 693 -11.24 -9.93 -29.65
N ALA A 694 -11.27 -10.95 -28.79
CA ALA A 694 -12.41 -11.85 -28.66
C ALA A 694 -13.60 -11.15 -27.99
N CYS A 695 -13.34 -10.25 -27.04
CA CYS A 695 -14.37 -9.39 -26.47
C CYS A 695 -14.91 -8.39 -27.52
N ALA A 696 -14.04 -7.73 -28.29
CA ALA A 696 -14.43 -6.71 -29.26
C ALA A 696 -15.24 -7.27 -30.46
N SER A 697 -14.99 -8.53 -30.85
CA SER A 697 -15.61 -9.15 -32.04
C SER A 697 -16.94 -9.87 -31.76
N LYS A 698 -17.25 -10.25 -30.52
CA LYS A 698 -18.50 -10.95 -30.18
C LYS A 698 -19.69 -9.99 -30.14
N ALA A 699 -20.60 -10.13 -31.11
CA ALA A 699 -21.91 -9.47 -31.04
C ALA A 699 -22.69 -10.00 -29.82
N PHE A 700 -23.26 -9.08 -29.05
CA PHE A 700 -24.07 -9.44 -27.90
C PHE A 700 -25.43 -9.96 -28.38
N LYS A 701 -25.64 -11.28 -28.33
CA LYS A 701 -26.99 -11.84 -28.41
C LYS A 701 -27.54 -11.81 -26.99
N GLY A 702 -28.55 -10.97 -26.75
CA GLY A 702 -29.24 -10.84 -25.46
C GLY A 702 -30.02 -12.10 -25.07
N GLU A 703 -29.36 -13.25 -24.99
CA GLU A 703 -29.91 -14.41 -24.30
C GLU A 703 -30.04 -14.04 -22.84
N VAL A 704 -31.30 -13.80 -22.44
CA VAL A 704 -31.73 -13.69 -21.06
C VAL A 704 -31.18 -14.91 -20.34
N VAL A 705 -30.16 -14.73 -19.51
CA VAL A 705 -29.71 -15.74 -18.55
C VAL A 705 -30.82 -15.84 -17.51
N ALA A 706 -31.91 -16.52 -17.88
CA ALA A 706 -32.87 -17.03 -16.92
C ALA A 706 -32.06 -17.94 -15.99
N SER A 707 -32.10 -17.64 -14.69
CA SER A 707 -31.47 -18.45 -13.67
C SER A 707 -32.06 -19.87 -13.71
N ALA A 708 -31.46 -20.74 -14.52
CA ALA A 708 -31.71 -22.17 -14.47
C ALA A 708 -30.98 -22.71 -13.23
N LEU A 709 -31.51 -22.39 -12.06
CA LEU A 709 -31.31 -23.21 -10.87
C LEU A 709 -32.04 -24.53 -11.15
N PRO A 710 -31.37 -25.69 -11.08
CA PRO A 710 -32.05 -26.96 -11.24
C PRO A 710 -33.06 -27.14 -10.10
N ALA A 711 -34.34 -27.22 -10.46
CA ALA A 711 -35.43 -27.54 -9.58
C ALA A 711 -35.30 -28.99 -9.11
N ASN A 712 -34.59 -29.22 -8.01
CA ASN A 712 -34.66 -30.45 -7.21
C ASN A 712 -34.17 -30.18 -5.78
N SER A 713 -34.99 -29.51 -4.99
CA SER A 713 -34.84 -29.48 -3.53
C SER A 713 -36.21 -29.35 -2.86
N ALA A 714 -36.92 -30.48 -2.77
CA ALA A 714 -37.94 -30.64 -1.76
C ALA A 714 -37.24 -30.86 -0.40
N SER A 715 -37.54 -29.97 0.55
CA SER A 715 -37.53 -30.19 2.00
C SER A 715 -36.33 -30.92 2.62
N LEU A 716 -35.40 -30.18 3.20
CA LEU A 716 -34.78 -30.62 4.46
C LEU A 716 -34.47 -29.43 5.36
N MET A 717 -34.95 -29.55 6.60
CA MET A 717 -34.87 -28.57 7.65
C MET A 717 -33.45 -28.27 8.09
N ALA A 718 -33.31 -27.08 8.69
CA ALA A 718 -32.17 -26.61 9.45
C ALA A 718 -31.49 -27.72 10.26
N GLN A 719 -30.21 -27.96 9.96
CA GLN A 719 -29.28 -28.59 10.89
C GLN A 719 -28.00 -27.77 10.98
N THR A 720 -27.57 -27.69 12.23
CA THR A 720 -26.44 -27.01 12.85
C THR A 720 -25.14 -27.22 12.07
N VAL A 721 -24.42 -26.13 11.83
CA VAL A 721 -23.06 -26.12 11.26
C VAL A 721 -22.11 -26.83 12.24
N GLN A 722 -21.80 -28.09 11.95
CA GLN A 722 -20.62 -28.79 12.47
C GLN A 722 -19.64 -28.99 11.31
N SER A 723 -18.51 -28.29 11.37
CA SER A 723 -17.17 -28.71 10.92
C SER A 723 -17.09 -29.66 9.70
N GLU A 724 -17.18 -29.12 8.49
CA GLU A 724 -16.79 -29.83 7.26
C GLU A 724 -15.28 -29.69 7.01
N THR A 725 -14.49 -30.61 7.57
CA THR A 725 -13.16 -30.98 7.06
C THR A 725 -13.16 -32.37 6.42
N ALA A 726 -14.33 -32.96 6.23
CA ALA A 726 -14.52 -34.33 5.72
C ALA A 726 -15.31 -34.35 4.39
N VAL A 727 -14.87 -33.57 3.40
CA VAL A 727 -15.22 -33.82 1.98
C VAL A 727 -13.92 -33.91 1.17
N VAL A 728 -13.02 -34.80 1.59
CA VAL A 728 -12.11 -35.44 0.65
C VAL A 728 -12.97 -36.33 -0.24
N GLN A 729 -12.95 -36.06 -1.54
CA GLN A 729 -13.73 -36.71 -2.57
C GLN A 729 -13.83 -38.24 -2.36
N LYS A 730 -15.05 -38.77 -2.36
CA LYS A 730 -15.29 -40.21 -2.50
C LYS A 730 -14.56 -40.74 -3.74
N GLY A 731 -13.45 -41.44 -3.51
CA GLY A 731 -12.91 -42.52 -4.35
C GLY A 731 -12.27 -42.13 -5.70
N GLY A 732 -10.94 -41.95 -5.70
CA GLY A 732 -10.08 -42.30 -6.84
C GLY A 732 -9.83 -41.27 -7.95
N ARG A 733 -10.64 -40.21 -8.09
CA ARG A 733 -10.50 -39.29 -9.24
C ARG A 733 -9.22 -38.44 -9.22
N LEU A 734 -8.83 -37.89 -8.06
CA LEU A 734 -7.65 -37.01 -8.00
C LEU A 734 -6.32 -37.77 -8.23
N PRO A 735 -6.05 -38.93 -7.58
CA PRO A 735 -4.85 -39.71 -7.92
C PRO A 735 -4.79 -40.17 -9.38
N GLN A 736 -5.95 -40.43 -10.02
CA GLN A 736 -6.02 -40.74 -11.45
C GLN A 736 -5.67 -39.52 -12.31
N LEU A 737 -6.19 -38.34 -11.98
CA LEU A 737 -5.84 -37.08 -12.65
C LEU A 737 -4.34 -36.79 -12.53
N LEU A 738 -3.78 -36.89 -11.32
CA LEU A 738 -2.35 -36.66 -11.08
C LEU A 738 -1.49 -37.64 -11.89
N ARG A 739 -1.84 -38.94 -11.93
CA ARG A 739 -1.13 -39.94 -12.74
C ARG A 739 -1.31 -39.73 -14.25
N LYS A 740 -2.44 -39.22 -14.70
CA LYS A 740 -2.68 -38.88 -16.11
C LYS A 740 -1.71 -37.78 -16.59
N HIS A 741 -1.39 -36.83 -15.73
CA HIS A 741 -0.44 -35.75 -16.03
C HIS A 741 1.01 -36.06 -15.64
N ALA A 742 1.31 -37.26 -15.15
CA ALA A 742 2.69 -37.69 -14.91
C ALA A 742 3.47 -37.71 -16.25
N GLY A 743 4.73 -37.28 -16.21
CA GLY A 743 5.56 -36.96 -17.36
C GLY A 743 5.52 -35.46 -17.68
N LEU A 744 6.66 -34.78 -17.63
CA LEU A 744 6.75 -33.31 -17.73
C LEU A 744 6.32 -32.73 -19.09
N TYR A 745 6.19 -33.55 -20.12
CA TYR A 745 5.85 -33.15 -21.48
C TYR A 745 4.48 -33.68 -21.90
N LEU A 746 3.81 -32.98 -22.81
CA LEU A 746 2.58 -33.46 -23.45
C LEU A 746 2.87 -34.73 -24.26
N ASP A 747 3.98 -34.73 -25.01
CA ASP A 747 4.57 -35.95 -25.56
C ASP A 747 5.38 -36.67 -24.48
N LYS A 748 4.75 -37.67 -23.87
CA LYS A 748 5.35 -38.49 -22.81
C LYS A 748 6.57 -39.29 -23.28
N THR A 749 6.80 -39.39 -24.59
CA THR A 749 7.96 -40.08 -25.17
C THR A 749 9.20 -39.18 -25.31
N ARG A 750 9.06 -37.86 -25.15
CA ARG A 750 10.19 -36.91 -25.25
C ARG A 750 11.22 -37.06 -24.15
N ALA A 751 10.79 -37.44 -22.95
CA ALA A 751 11.68 -37.69 -21.80
C ALA A 751 11.12 -38.84 -20.94
N PRO A 752 11.18 -40.10 -21.42
CA PRO A 752 10.61 -41.25 -20.72
C PRO A 752 11.21 -41.46 -19.32
N GLU A 753 12.46 -41.05 -19.11
CA GLU A 753 13.15 -41.05 -17.82
C GLU A 753 12.55 -40.07 -16.80
N LEU A 754 11.73 -39.10 -17.24
CA LEU A 754 10.98 -38.17 -16.39
C LEU A 754 9.48 -38.50 -16.36
N SER A 755 9.07 -39.70 -16.81
CA SER A 755 7.67 -40.14 -16.86
C SER A 755 6.98 -40.20 -15.50
N ASN A 756 7.74 -40.28 -14.40
CA ASN A 756 7.21 -40.27 -13.03
C ASN A 756 7.17 -38.86 -12.40
N ALA A 757 7.56 -37.81 -13.13
CA ALA A 757 7.58 -36.44 -12.64
C ALA A 757 6.36 -35.64 -13.10
N LEU A 758 5.77 -34.86 -12.20
CA LEU A 758 4.63 -33.99 -12.44
C LEU A 758 5.04 -32.52 -12.30
N LEU A 759 4.67 -31.68 -13.26
CA LEU A 759 4.81 -30.23 -13.14
C LEU A 759 3.57 -29.63 -12.49
N LEU A 760 3.74 -29.03 -11.31
CA LEU A 760 2.68 -28.39 -10.54
C LEU A 760 2.94 -26.89 -10.39
N THR A 761 1.86 -26.13 -10.43
CA THR A 761 1.83 -24.74 -9.98
C THR A 761 0.64 -24.52 -9.06
N ALA A 762 0.59 -23.41 -8.34
CA ALA A 762 -0.51 -23.04 -7.47
C ALA A 762 -0.90 -21.58 -7.68
N ALA A 763 -2.19 -21.33 -7.83
CA ALA A 763 -2.70 -19.98 -8.05
C ALA A 763 -4.09 -19.82 -7.43
N ASN A 764 -4.36 -18.60 -7.00
CA ASN A 764 -5.71 -18.12 -6.73
C ASN A 764 -6.12 -17.14 -7.84
N TYR A 765 -7.38 -16.72 -7.85
CA TYR A 765 -7.97 -15.94 -8.93
C TYR A 765 -7.34 -14.56 -9.06
N GLY A 766 -6.79 -14.02 -7.96
CA GLY A 766 -5.99 -12.80 -7.96
C GLY A 766 -4.67 -12.92 -8.72
N TYR A 767 -4.20 -14.14 -9.02
CA TYR A 767 -2.97 -14.40 -9.79
C TYR A 767 -3.25 -15.04 -11.16
N LEU A 768 -4.50 -14.99 -11.66
CA LEU A 768 -4.88 -15.64 -12.92
C LEU A 768 -4.08 -15.14 -14.13
N ASP A 769 -3.81 -13.84 -14.21
CA ASP A 769 -3.01 -13.21 -15.25
C ASP A 769 -1.54 -13.65 -15.23
N MET A 770 -0.95 -13.81 -14.04
CA MET A 770 0.39 -14.40 -13.90
C MET A 770 0.39 -15.87 -14.32
N LEU A 771 -0.61 -16.64 -13.88
CA LEU A 771 -0.76 -18.05 -14.25
C LEU A 771 -0.90 -18.22 -15.78
N GLN A 772 -1.68 -17.38 -16.45
CA GLN A 772 -1.85 -17.43 -17.90
C GLN A 772 -0.53 -17.13 -18.63
N ASN A 773 0.27 -16.20 -18.12
CA ASN A 773 1.60 -15.94 -18.63
C ASN A 773 2.52 -17.16 -18.44
N TRP A 774 2.56 -17.73 -17.24
CA TRP A 774 3.30 -18.95 -16.93
C TRP A 774 2.90 -20.11 -17.85
N GLU A 775 1.60 -20.32 -18.04
CA GLU A 775 1.02 -21.35 -18.90
C GLU A 775 1.43 -21.17 -20.37
N CYS A 776 1.49 -19.92 -20.85
CA CYS A 776 1.93 -19.61 -22.21
C CYS A 776 3.35 -20.15 -22.47
N TYR A 777 4.28 -19.90 -21.54
CA TYR A 777 5.65 -20.42 -21.63
C TYR A 777 5.71 -21.94 -21.47
N ALA A 778 4.93 -22.51 -20.56
CA ALA A 778 4.88 -23.96 -20.39
C ALA A 778 4.40 -24.66 -21.69
N ARG A 779 3.34 -24.13 -22.32
CA ARG A 779 2.83 -24.62 -23.60
C ARG A 779 3.85 -24.45 -24.73
N LYS A 780 4.58 -23.34 -24.78
CA LYS A 780 5.63 -23.09 -25.78
C LYS A 780 6.67 -24.23 -25.81
N PHE A 781 7.03 -24.77 -24.65
CA PHE A 781 8.01 -25.86 -24.55
C PHE A 781 7.36 -27.26 -24.56
N GLY A 782 6.07 -27.36 -24.85
CA GLY A 782 5.35 -28.64 -24.89
C GLY A 782 5.20 -29.32 -23.53
N LEU A 783 5.23 -28.55 -22.43
CA LEU A 783 5.14 -29.08 -21.07
C LEU A 783 3.69 -29.46 -20.71
N ASP A 784 3.54 -30.55 -19.95
CA ASP A 784 2.28 -30.94 -19.33
C ASP A 784 2.30 -30.62 -17.84
N TRP A 785 1.23 -29.98 -17.35
CA TRP A 785 1.17 -29.40 -16.02
C TRP A 785 -0.25 -29.42 -15.44
N LEU A 786 -0.33 -29.24 -14.13
CA LEU A 786 -1.56 -29.11 -13.35
C LEU A 786 -1.49 -27.94 -12.36
N VAL A 787 -2.65 -27.34 -12.08
CA VAL A 787 -2.79 -26.24 -11.12
C VAL A 787 -3.46 -26.70 -9.82
N VAL A 788 -2.83 -26.40 -8.69
CA VAL A 788 -3.49 -26.38 -7.39
C VAL A 788 -4.33 -25.10 -7.32
N ALA A 789 -5.64 -25.26 -7.49
CA ALA A 789 -6.60 -24.16 -7.41
C ALA A 789 -6.80 -23.77 -5.93
N LEU A 790 -6.28 -22.62 -5.56
CA LEU A 790 -6.35 -22.11 -4.19
C LEU A 790 -7.72 -21.51 -3.84
N ASP A 791 -8.60 -21.35 -4.83
CA ASP A 791 -10.00 -20.98 -4.66
C ASP A 791 -10.89 -21.62 -5.75
N ASP A 792 -12.20 -21.52 -5.56
CA ASP A 792 -13.20 -22.10 -6.45
C ASP A 792 -13.26 -21.43 -7.82
N LYS A 793 -12.90 -20.15 -7.95
CA LYS A 793 -12.95 -19.43 -9.23
C LYS A 793 -11.86 -19.93 -10.17
N ILE A 794 -10.62 -20.09 -9.69
CA ILE A 794 -9.56 -20.73 -10.51
C ILE A 794 -9.93 -22.15 -10.90
N TYR A 795 -10.51 -22.91 -9.97
CA TYR A 795 -10.94 -24.27 -10.25
C TYR A 795 -12.03 -24.32 -11.34
N GLN A 796 -12.99 -23.38 -11.29
CA GLN A 796 -14.03 -23.23 -12.30
C GLN A 796 -13.47 -22.77 -13.66
N GLU A 797 -12.52 -21.82 -13.65
CA GLU A 797 -11.91 -21.26 -14.86
C GLU A 797 -11.10 -22.32 -15.63
N LEU A 798 -10.28 -23.10 -14.92
CA LEU A 798 -9.41 -24.12 -15.54
C LEU A 798 -10.11 -25.46 -15.76
N GLY A 799 -11.14 -25.74 -14.96
CA GLY A 799 -11.85 -27.00 -14.96
C GLY A 799 -11.07 -28.16 -14.30
N PRO A 800 -11.77 -29.30 -14.11
CA PRO A 800 -11.24 -30.46 -13.38
C PRO A 800 -10.13 -31.23 -14.11
N GLU A 801 -9.91 -30.96 -15.40
CA GLU A 801 -8.85 -31.61 -16.19
C GLU A 801 -7.51 -30.87 -16.11
N ARG A 802 -7.49 -29.61 -15.66
CA ARG A 802 -6.27 -28.80 -15.53
C ARG A 802 -6.01 -28.31 -14.12
N SER A 803 -6.94 -28.56 -13.20
CA SER A 803 -6.80 -28.12 -11.82
C SER A 803 -7.47 -29.05 -10.83
N PHE A 804 -7.03 -28.95 -9.58
CA PHE A 804 -7.70 -29.54 -8.44
C PHE A 804 -7.71 -28.57 -7.27
N LEU A 805 -8.78 -28.63 -6.47
CA LEU A 805 -8.92 -27.76 -5.31
C LEU A 805 -7.83 -28.04 -4.28
N THR A 806 -7.34 -26.97 -3.68
CA THR A 806 -6.31 -27.04 -2.63
C THR A 806 -6.78 -27.84 -1.42
N VAL A 807 -5.81 -28.49 -0.75
CA VAL A 807 -6.03 -29.13 0.54
C VAL A 807 -5.85 -28.08 1.64
N GLY A 808 -6.94 -27.42 2.03
CA GLY A 808 -6.93 -26.39 3.09
C GLY A 808 -8.03 -25.35 2.92
N GLU A 809 -7.85 -24.20 3.56
CA GLU A 809 -8.78 -23.06 3.51
C GLU A 809 -8.69 -22.36 2.16
N ARG A 810 -9.80 -22.23 1.43
CA ARG A 810 -9.80 -21.57 0.11
C ARG A 810 -9.61 -20.06 0.27
N HIS A 811 -8.75 -19.46 -0.55
CA HIS A 811 -8.41 -18.04 -0.44
C HIS A 811 -8.23 -17.38 -1.81
N GLY A 812 -9.16 -16.49 -2.20
CA GLY A 812 -9.30 -16.02 -3.58
C GLY A 812 -8.90 -14.58 -3.87
N SER A 813 -8.43 -13.81 -2.89
CA SER A 813 -7.95 -12.42 -3.08
C SER A 813 -6.46 -12.37 -3.43
N TYR A 814 -6.05 -11.31 -4.13
CA TYR A 814 -4.64 -10.98 -4.28
C TYR A 814 -4.07 -10.56 -2.92
N GLU A 815 -3.01 -11.22 -2.47
CA GLU A 815 -2.46 -11.03 -1.13
C GLU A 815 -1.10 -10.36 -1.16
N ARG A 816 -0.91 -9.38 -0.27
CA ARG A 816 0.41 -8.75 -0.11
C ARG A 816 1.38 -9.75 0.53
N PHE A 817 2.63 -9.75 0.08
CA PHE A 817 3.69 -10.55 0.72
C PHE A 817 3.72 -10.31 2.23
N GLY A 818 3.79 -11.39 3.02
CA GLY A 818 3.78 -11.34 4.48
C GLY A 818 2.39 -11.17 5.14
N SER A 819 1.33 -10.91 4.36
CA SER A 819 -0.03 -10.85 4.90
C SER A 819 -0.52 -12.21 5.42
N PRO A 820 -1.52 -12.25 6.33
CA PRO A 820 -2.13 -13.50 6.76
C PRO A 820 -2.72 -14.32 5.59
N GLY A 821 -3.31 -13.66 4.59
CA GLY A 821 -3.83 -14.33 3.40
C GLY A 821 -2.72 -14.97 2.57
N PHE A 822 -1.57 -14.30 2.41
CA PHE A 822 -0.40 -14.85 1.73
C PHE A 822 0.14 -16.09 2.46
N GLN A 823 0.10 -16.11 3.80
CA GLN A 823 0.46 -17.29 4.58
C GLN A 823 -0.51 -18.45 4.33
N ILE A 824 -1.83 -18.20 4.32
CA ILE A 824 -2.82 -19.24 3.97
C ILE A 824 -2.50 -19.85 2.59
N VAL A 825 -2.21 -19.01 1.60
CA VAL A 825 -1.79 -19.42 0.26
C VAL A 825 -0.53 -20.30 0.31
N GLY A 826 0.55 -19.85 0.96
CA GLY A 826 1.79 -20.63 1.09
C GLY A 826 1.57 -21.98 1.80
N CYS A 827 0.78 -22.00 2.87
CA CYS A 827 0.49 -23.23 3.61
C CYS A 827 -0.34 -24.23 2.80
N ASN A 828 -1.27 -23.73 2.00
CA ASN A 828 -2.08 -24.54 1.08
C ASN A 828 -1.25 -25.17 -0.03
N LYS A 829 -0.21 -24.47 -0.54
CA LYS A 829 0.78 -25.07 -1.45
C LYS A 829 1.42 -26.29 -0.80
N LEU A 830 1.98 -26.12 0.41
CA LEU A 830 2.65 -27.21 1.15
C LEU A 830 1.71 -28.40 1.43
N ARG A 831 0.47 -28.15 1.85
CA ARG A 831 -0.52 -29.22 2.10
C ARG A 831 -0.87 -29.99 0.83
N SER A 832 -1.08 -29.28 -0.26
CA SER A 832 -1.43 -29.89 -1.56
C SER A 832 -0.26 -30.69 -2.13
N MET A 833 0.96 -30.18 -1.98
CA MET A 833 2.20 -30.89 -2.32
C MET A 833 2.36 -32.17 -1.51
N LEU A 834 2.19 -32.10 -0.19
CA LEU A 834 2.24 -33.28 0.68
C LEU A 834 1.19 -34.33 0.26
N TYR A 835 -0.03 -33.90 -0.02
CA TYR A 835 -1.09 -34.78 -0.50
C TYR A 835 -0.69 -35.49 -1.80
N VAL A 836 -0.17 -34.75 -2.79
CA VAL A 836 0.29 -35.33 -4.07
C VAL A 836 1.37 -36.38 -3.84
N LEU A 837 2.38 -36.06 -3.03
CA LEU A 837 3.50 -36.97 -2.73
C LEU A 837 3.01 -38.26 -2.07
N LEU A 838 2.12 -38.16 -1.08
CA LEU A 838 1.63 -39.32 -0.33
C LEU A 838 0.67 -40.20 -1.13
N GLU A 839 -0.23 -39.60 -1.90
CA GLU A 839 -1.30 -40.34 -2.59
C GLU A 839 -0.83 -40.97 -3.90
N THR A 840 0.23 -40.41 -4.51
CA THR A 840 0.65 -40.82 -5.85
C THR A 840 2.05 -41.42 -5.92
N GLN A 841 2.93 -41.05 -4.98
CA GLN A 841 4.38 -41.33 -5.04
C GLN A 841 5.08 -40.77 -6.29
N LEU A 842 4.43 -39.85 -7.01
CA LEU A 842 5.02 -39.14 -8.13
C LEU A 842 6.08 -38.16 -7.63
N ASP A 843 7.13 -37.99 -8.43
CA ASP A 843 8.02 -36.86 -8.23
C ASP A 843 7.31 -35.57 -8.66
N VAL A 844 7.62 -34.46 -8.00
CA VAL A 844 6.98 -33.18 -8.29
C VAL A 844 8.02 -32.11 -8.58
N VAL A 845 7.87 -31.44 -9.72
CA VAL A 845 8.45 -30.13 -9.97
C VAL A 845 7.39 -29.10 -9.66
N PHE A 846 7.64 -28.25 -8.67
CA PHE A 846 6.76 -27.15 -8.33
C PHE A 846 7.31 -25.83 -8.86
N SER A 847 6.43 -25.02 -9.45
CA SER A 847 6.72 -23.66 -9.90
C SER A 847 5.61 -22.72 -9.44
N ASP A 848 5.95 -21.60 -8.82
CA ASP A 848 5.00 -20.54 -8.58
C ASP A 848 4.52 -19.94 -9.91
N GLY A 849 3.28 -19.46 -9.93
CA GLY A 849 2.66 -18.89 -11.13
C GLY A 849 3.29 -17.58 -11.60
N ASP A 850 4.19 -16.99 -10.81
CA ASP A 850 4.99 -15.80 -11.15
C ASP A 850 6.42 -16.13 -11.60
N SER A 851 6.79 -17.42 -11.68
CA SER A 851 8.04 -17.87 -12.30
C SER A 851 7.91 -17.89 -13.84
N VAL A 852 8.95 -17.55 -14.59
CA VAL A 852 8.88 -17.52 -16.06
C VAL A 852 9.98 -18.38 -16.67
N PHE A 853 9.60 -19.30 -17.56
CA PHE A 853 10.54 -20.14 -18.30
C PHE A 853 11.04 -19.41 -19.55
N LYS A 854 12.34 -19.05 -19.57
CA LYS A 854 12.95 -18.48 -20.77
C LYS A 854 13.33 -19.55 -21.80
N SER A 855 13.63 -20.75 -21.33
CA SER A 855 13.92 -21.96 -22.08
C SER A 855 13.28 -23.15 -21.35
N ASP A 856 13.25 -24.31 -22.00
CA ASP A 856 12.84 -25.57 -21.38
C ASP A 856 13.80 -25.93 -20.22
N PRO A 857 13.35 -25.88 -18.94
CA PRO A 857 14.23 -26.08 -17.79
C PRO A 857 14.62 -27.56 -17.60
N PHE A 858 14.02 -28.47 -18.36
CA PHE A 858 14.22 -29.91 -18.23
C PHE A 858 15.13 -30.49 -19.32
N LEU A 859 15.79 -29.65 -20.11
CA LEU A 859 16.82 -30.09 -21.05
C LEU A 859 17.99 -30.77 -20.30
N PRO A 860 18.61 -31.83 -20.87
CA PRO A 860 19.73 -32.53 -20.25
C PRO A 860 20.96 -31.65 -19.97
N SER A 861 21.12 -30.55 -20.71
CA SER A 861 22.25 -29.61 -20.60
C SER A 861 22.09 -28.57 -19.51
N LEU A 862 20.87 -28.41 -18.98
CA LEU A 862 20.58 -27.53 -17.86
C LEU A 862 20.63 -28.30 -16.54
N SER A 863 21.02 -27.60 -15.48
CA SER A 863 21.25 -28.16 -14.16
C SER A 863 20.02 -28.88 -13.60
N LEU A 864 18.81 -28.33 -13.72
CA LEU A 864 17.60 -29.01 -13.24
C LEU A 864 17.33 -30.30 -14.00
N GLY A 865 17.24 -30.25 -15.34
CA GLY A 865 17.00 -31.43 -16.18
C GLY A 865 18.06 -32.52 -16.00
N SER A 866 19.34 -32.15 -15.97
CA SER A 866 20.46 -33.07 -15.72
C SER A 866 20.38 -33.73 -14.35
N MET A 867 20.16 -32.93 -13.29
CA MET A 867 20.07 -33.43 -11.92
C MET A 867 18.86 -34.34 -11.71
N MET A 868 17.71 -34.02 -12.31
CA MET A 868 16.53 -34.88 -12.27
C MET A 868 16.80 -36.23 -12.95
N ARG A 869 17.37 -36.21 -14.16
CA ARG A 869 17.71 -37.43 -14.93
C ARG A 869 18.73 -38.32 -14.23
N SER A 870 19.62 -37.74 -13.42
CA SER A 870 20.58 -38.53 -12.64
C SER A 870 19.91 -39.48 -11.64
N GLY A 871 18.67 -39.21 -11.24
CA GLY A 871 17.97 -39.98 -10.20
C GLY A 871 18.68 -39.95 -8.84
N LYS A 872 19.63 -39.04 -8.64
CA LYS A 872 20.48 -38.95 -7.44
C LYS A 872 19.86 -38.10 -6.34
N TYR A 873 19.26 -36.96 -6.68
CA TYR A 873 18.82 -35.95 -5.72
C TYR A 873 17.38 -36.14 -5.26
N ASP A 874 17.13 -36.17 -3.96
CA ASP A 874 15.79 -36.21 -3.38
C ASP A 874 15.08 -34.85 -3.45
N MET A 875 15.86 -33.76 -3.51
CA MET A 875 15.37 -32.40 -3.67
C MET A 875 16.34 -31.54 -4.51
N ILE A 876 15.81 -30.73 -5.41
CA ILE A 876 16.58 -29.75 -6.19
C ILE A 876 15.86 -28.40 -6.08
N TYR A 877 16.57 -27.28 -5.92
CA TYR A 877 15.92 -26.00 -5.61
C TYR A 877 16.65 -24.78 -6.17
N GLY A 878 15.94 -23.67 -6.35
CA GLY A 878 16.54 -22.41 -6.81
C GLY A 878 17.35 -21.75 -5.71
N ARG A 879 18.61 -21.38 -5.96
CA ARG A 879 19.44 -20.68 -4.97
C ARG A 879 18.99 -19.23 -4.82
N LYS A 880 18.88 -18.73 -3.58
CA LYS A 880 18.75 -17.29 -3.32
C LYS A 880 20.12 -16.62 -3.48
N ILE A 881 20.28 -15.78 -4.49
CA ILE A 881 21.54 -15.04 -4.71
C ILE A 881 21.48 -13.75 -3.89
N LYS A 882 22.22 -13.71 -2.76
CA LYS A 882 22.41 -12.43 -2.04
C LYS A 882 23.25 -11.49 -2.92
N PRO A 883 22.93 -10.19 -3.01
CA PRO A 883 23.79 -9.20 -3.67
C PRO A 883 25.22 -9.27 -3.12
N PRO A 884 26.26 -8.98 -3.93
CA PRO A 884 27.64 -8.94 -3.46
C PRO A 884 27.81 -7.80 -2.43
N GLY A 885 27.56 -8.11 -1.16
CA GLY A 885 27.92 -7.30 -0.01
C GLY A 885 29.35 -7.58 0.45
N PRO A 886 29.97 -6.68 1.24
CA PRO A 886 31.31 -6.87 1.75
C PRO A 886 31.40 -8.17 2.56
N ARG A 887 32.35 -9.02 2.16
CA ARG A 887 32.64 -10.34 2.74
C ARG A 887 32.99 -10.19 4.23
N THR A 888 32.08 -10.61 5.11
CA THR A 888 32.40 -11.01 6.49
C THR A 888 31.63 -12.29 6.81
N ASP A 889 32.32 -13.41 6.68
CA ASP A 889 32.22 -14.66 7.46
C ASP A 889 30.89 -15.42 7.58
N GLU A 890 29.77 -14.95 7.03
CA GLU A 890 28.48 -15.68 7.04
C GLU A 890 28.40 -16.83 5.99
N HIS A 891 29.48 -17.14 5.28
CA HIS A 891 29.51 -18.17 4.22
C HIS A 891 29.37 -19.64 4.70
N HIS A 892 29.06 -19.89 5.98
CA HIS A 892 29.06 -21.24 6.55
C HIS A 892 27.79 -21.68 7.30
N GLN A 893 26.69 -20.90 7.27
CA GLN A 893 25.41 -21.42 7.77
C GLN A 893 24.74 -22.30 6.72
N GLU A 894 25.20 -23.55 6.60
CA GLU A 894 24.44 -24.61 5.92
C GLU A 894 23.16 -24.94 6.72
N PRO A 895 22.02 -25.20 6.05
CA PRO A 895 21.84 -25.24 4.60
C PRO A 895 21.70 -23.85 3.98
N ILE A 896 22.20 -23.69 2.75
CA ILE A 896 21.97 -22.49 1.93
C ILE A 896 20.47 -22.44 1.66
N LYS A 897 19.74 -21.51 2.31
CA LYS A 897 18.29 -21.38 2.11
C LYS A 897 17.99 -21.03 0.66
N GLY A 898 17.27 -21.92 -0.02
CA GLY A 898 16.78 -21.75 -1.38
C GLY A 898 15.48 -20.97 -1.47
N ASN A 899 15.08 -20.65 -2.70
CA ASN A 899 13.75 -20.16 -3.06
C ASN A 899 12.82 -21.38 -3.26
N THR A 900 11.61 -21.37 -2.67
CA THR A 900 10.59 -22.43 -2.84
C THR A 900 9.58 -22.12 -3.95
N GLY A 901 9.77 -21.04 -4.69
CA GLY A 901 9.00 -20.72 -5.89
C GLY A 901 9.37 -21.58 -7.11
N PHE A 902 10.52 -22.28 -7.10
CA PHE A 902 10.83 -23.27 -8.13
C PHE A 902 11.74 -24.39 -7.59
N TYR A 903 11.21 -25.61 -7.51
CA TYR A 903 11.94 -26.75 -6.94
C TYR A 903 11.43 -28.11 -7.45
N TYR A 904 12.25 -29.15 -7.29
CA TYR A 904 11.90 -30.55 -7.50
C TYR A 904 11.99 -31.32 -6.17
N VAL A 905 11.06 -32.26 -5.96
CA VAL A 905 11.03 -33.19 -4.84
C VAL A 905 10.72 -34.60 -5.35
N SER A 906 11.46 -35.60 -4.90
CA SER A 906 11.13 -37.00 -5.20
C SER A 906 10.04 -37.55 -4.29
N GLY A 907 9.00 -38.13 -4.89
CA GLY A 907 7.90 -38.80 -4.16
C GLY A 907 8.19 -40.25 -3.83
N GLY A 908 8.97 -40.95 -4.66
CA GLY A 908 9.20 -42.39 -4.53
C GLY A 908 10.41 -42.78 -3.67
N ARG A 909 11.47 -41.96 -3.63
CA ARG A 909 12.75 -42.38 -3.02
C ARG A 909 12.72 -42.34 -1.49
N LYS A 910 12.44 -41.17 -0.92
CA LYS A 910 12.43 -40.94 0.55
C LYS A 910 11.10 -40.38 1.06
N PRO A 911 9.94 -41.02 0.76
CA PRO A 911 8.63 -40.45 1.04
C PRO A 911 8.44 -40.06 2.52
N ARG A 912 9.01 -40.82 3.45
CA ARG A 912 8.89 -40.55 4.90
C ARG A 912 9.62 -39.29 5.35
N ILE A 913 10.80 -38.99 4.81
CA ILE A 913 11.52 -37.77 5.19
C ILE A 913 10.84 -36.53 4.60
N MET A 914 10.37 -36.63 3.35
CA MET A 914 9.61 -35.55 2.73
C MET A 914 8.30 -35.34 3.48
N GLN A 915 7.57 -36.41 3.80
CA GLN A 915 6.37 -36.32 4.63
C GLN A 915 6.64 -35.62 5.97
N ARG A 916 7.74 -35.95 6.66
CA ARG A 916 8.11 -35.31 7.93
C ARG A 916 8.46 -33.84 7.73
N MET A 917 9.29 -33.51 6.73
CA MET A 917 9.64 -32.13 6.41
C MET A 917 8.39 -31.31 6.10
N PHE A 918 7.54 -31.74 5.18
CA PHE A 918 6.28 -31.06 4.87
C PHE A 918 5.34 -30.97 6.08
N ASN A 919 5.20 -32.02 6.90
CA ASN A 919 4.39 -31.96 8.12
C ASN A 919 4.91 -30.93 9.12
N ILE A 920 6.23 -30.84 9.31
CA ILE A 920 6.86 -29.82 10.17
C ILE A 920 6.59 -28.43 9.58
N SER A 921 6.79 -28.26 8.26
CA SER A 921 6.53 -27.00 7.57
C SER A 921 5.08 -26.57 7.71
N ILE A 922 4.11 -27.46 7.46
CA ILE A 922 2.67 -27.22 7.59
C ILE A 922 2.31 -26.91 9.05
N HIS A 923 2.89 -27.64 10.00
CA HIS A 923 2.69 -27.38 11.42
C HIS A 923 3.16 -25.97 11.78
N TRP A 924 4.32 -25.52 11.30
CA TRP A 924 4.77 -24.15 11.56
C TRP A 924 3.98 -23.11 10.78
N CYS A 925 3.54 -23.43 9.58
CA CYS A 925 2.60 -22.63 8.82
C CYS A 925 1.35 -22.27 9.67
N ASN A 926 0.83 -23.24 10.44
CA ASN A 926 -0.30 -23.02 11.35
C ASN A 926 0.06 -22.28 12.65
N ASN A 927 1.32 -22.31 13.07
CA ASN A 927 1.74 -21.94 14.43
C ASN A 927 2.78 -20.80 14.50
N ARG A 928 3.31 -20.33 13.36
CA ARG A 928 4.32 -19.27 13.23
C ARG A 928 3.82 -18.21 12.24
N PRO A 929 2.81 -17.40 12.64
CA PRO A 929 2.34 -16.33 11.78
C PRO A 929 3.49 -15.34 11.51
N GLY A 930 3.72 -15.03 10.23
CA GLY A 930 4.75 -14.09 9.77
C GLY A 930 5.91 -14.73 8.99
N LEU A 931 6.04 -16.06 8.99
CA LEU A 931 7.01 -16.77 8.13
C LEU A 931 6.30 -17.27 6.88
N ASP A 932 6.94 -17.14 5.72
CA ASP A 932 6.40 -17.70 4.49
C ASP A 932 6.63 -19.24 4.41
N ASP A 933 6.12 -19.86 3.36
CA ASP A 933 6.32 -21.29 3.13
C ASP A 933 7.79 -21.66 2.89
N GLN A 934 8.57 -20.75 2.31
CA GLN A 934 10.01 -20.90 2.08
C GLN A 934 10.77 -21.04 3.39
N GLU A 935 10.61 -20.11 4.33
CA GLU A 935 11.29 -20.15 5.62
C GLU A 935 10.89 -21.39 6.43
N ASN A 936 9.60 -21.71 6.45
CA ASN A 936 9.09 -22.88 7.15
C ASN A 936 9.68 -24.18 6.59
N PHE A 937 9.80 -24.30 5.27
CA PHE A 937 10.39 -25.48 4.63
C PHE A 937 11.87 -25.67 4.96
N TRP A 938 12.67 -24.61 4.86
CA TRP A 938 14.11 -24.72 5.13
C TRP A 938 14.42 -24.95 6.60
N ASP A 939 13.66 -24.36 7.50
CA ASP A 939 13.81 -24.64 8.93
C ASP A 939 13.46 -26.12 9.22
N ALA A 940 12.55 -26.74 8.46
CA ALA A 940 12.12 -28.12 8.68
C ALA A 940 13.25 -29.09 8.30
N LEU A 941 13.96 -28.77 7.20
CA LEU A 941 15.19 -29.46 6.82
C LEU A 941 16.26 -29.37 7.92
N VAL A 942 16.44 -28.19 8.53
CA VAL A 942 17.39 -28.01 9.64
C VAL A 942 17.03 -28.85 10.85
N VAL A 943 15.74 -28.96 11.17
CA VAL A 943 15.26 -29.78 12.28
C VAL A 943 15.52 -31.26 12.01
N GLU A 944 15.18 -31.76 10.83
CA GLU A 944 15.44 -33.16 10.46
C GLU A 944 16.96 -33.46 10.42
N ARG A 945 17.80 -32.53 9.95
CA ARG A 945 19.27 -32.65 10.00
C ARG A 945 19.82 -32.79 11.42
N LYS A 946 19.20 -32.15 12.41
CA LYS A 946 19.64 -32.16 13.81
C LYS A 946 19.05 -33.31 14.65
N ARG A 947 18.16 -34.11 14.07
CA ARG A 947 17.54 -35.24 14.77
C ARG A 947 18.60 -36.25 15.21
N LYS A 948 18.36 -36.95 16.32
CA LYS A 948 19.30 -37.96 16.86
C LYS A 948 18.79 -39.39 16.56
N PRO A 949 19.69 -40.40 16.52
CA PRO A 949 19.40 -41.77 16.05
C PRO A 949 18.46 -42.63 16.92
N LYS A 950 17.62 -42.05 17.78
CA LYS A 950 16.78 -42.85 18.69
C LYS A 950 15.63 -43.58 17.99
N ASP A 951 15.33 -43.22 16.74
CA ASP A 951 14.35 -43.89 15.89
C ASP A 951 15.05 -44.75 14.84
N ASN A 952 14.56 -45.97 14.63
CA ASN A 952 15.05 -46.91 13.60
C ASN A 952 14.83 -46.41 12.15
N GLU A 953 14.26 -45.21 11.98
CA GLU A 953 13.94 -44.56 10.70
C GLU A 953 14.73 -43.26 10.48
N PHE A 954 15.89 -43.16 11.12
CA PHE A 954 16.78 -42.01 11.09
C PHE A 954 17.63 -41.97 9.81
N PHE A 955 17.74 -40.80 9.19
CA PHE A 955 18.72 -40.55 8.13
C PHE A 955 20.05 -40.16 8.77
N ALA A 956 21.09 -40.92 8.46
CA ALA A 956 22.40 -40.73 9.04
C ALA A 956 23.10 -39.46 8.53
N CYS A 957 22.71 -38.95 7.35
CA CYS A 957 23.34 -37.78 6.76
C CYS A 957 22.45 -37.00 5.78
N PHE A 958 22.73 -35.70 5.68
CA PHE A 958 22.18 -34.80 4.68
C PHE A 958 23.33 -34.28 3.82
N ARG A 959 23.32 -34.59 2.52
CA ARG A 959 24.40 -34.23 1.59
C ARG A 959 23.93 -33.12 0.65
N HIS A 960 24.67 -32.02 0.63
CA HIS A 960 24.46 -30.95 -0.34
C HIS A 960 25.29 -31.19 -1.61
N CYS A 961 24.63 -31.34 -2.77
CA CYS A 961 25.24 -31.63 -4.07
C CYS A 961 26.25 -32.80 -3.99
N ASP A 962 27.41 -32.65 -4.64
CA ASP A 962 28.48 -33.66 -4.64
C ASP A 962 29.44 -33.55 -3.43
N SER A 963 28.98 -32.98 -2.30
CA SER A 963 29.78 -32.88 -1.08
C SER A 963 30.20 -34.25 -0.54
N THR A 964 31.43 -34.35 -0.05
CA THR A 964 31.96 -35.58 0.56
C THR A 964 31.49 -35.79 2.01
N GLN A 965 30.68 -34.89 2.57
CA GLN A 965 30.23 -34.93 3.98
C GLN A 965 29.56 -36.25 4.42
N CYS A 966 29.03 -37.04 3.48
CA CYS A 966 28.35 -38.31 3.75
C CYS A 966 29.07 -39.53 3.14
N ALA A 967 30.37 -39.41 2.83
CA ALA A 967 31.14 -40.51 2.27
C ALA A 967 31.16 -41.74 3.21
N GLY A 968 30.91 -42.92 2.65
CA GLY A 968 30.90 -44.19 3.39
C GLY A 968 29.55 -44.56 4.03
N MET A 969 28.53 -43.70 3.95
CA MET A 969 27.17 -44.05 4.36
C MET A 969 26.42 -44.76 3.23
N ALA A 970 25.56 -45.72 3.59
CA ALA A 970 24.65 -46.34 2.62
C ALA A 970 23.72 -45.28 2.04
N GLY A 971 23.52 -45.26 0.71
CA GLY A 971 22.65 -44.28 0.04
C GLY A 971 21.21 -44.28 0.57
N GLU A 972 20.76 -45.38 1.15
CA GLU A 972 19.46 -45.46 1.82
C GLU A 972 19.34 -44.52 3.04
N ALA A 973 20.47 -44.25 3.71
CA ALA A 973 20.57 -43.43 4.91
C ALA A 973 21.02 -41.97 4.63
N VAL A 974 21.19 -41.60 3.36
CA VAL A 974 21.57 -40.24 2.93
C VAL A 974 20.36 -39.56 2.30
N PHE A 975 20.12 -38.30 2.67
CA PHE A 975 19.20 -37.40 1.99
C PHE A 975 20.01 -36.45 1.09
N ASP A 976 19.81 -36.55 -0.22
CA ASP A 976 20.56 -35.81 -1.23
C ASP A 976 19.78 -34.59 -1.71
N TYR A 977 20.34 -33.38 -1.56
CA TYR A 977 19.71 -32.14 -2.02
C TYR A 977 20.72 -31.22 -2.71
N CYS A 978 20.33 -30.45 -3.72
CA CYS A 978 21.26 -29.58 -4.45
C CYS A 978 20.60 -28.31 -4.99
N ASP A 979 21.37 -27.22 -5.09
CA ASP A 979 20.93 -25.98 -5.72
C ASP A 979 21.08 -26.03 -7.24
N MET A 980 20.11 -25.47 -7.96
CA MET A 980 20.23 -25.19 -9.39
C MET A 980 21.35 -24.18 -9.65
N ASN A 981 21.91 -24.23 -10.86
CA ASN A 981 22.88 -23.25 -11.30
C ASN A 981 22.26 -21.83 -11.22
N PRO A 982 22.84 -20.90 -10.46
CA PRO A 982 22.28 -19.56 -10.24
C PRO A 982 22.18 -18.70 -11.52
N TRP A 983 22.78 -19.14 -12.62
CA TRP A 983 22.68 -18.47 -13.93
C TRP A 983 21.56 -19.01 -14.80
N GLU A 984 21.05 -20.20 -14.48
CA GLU A 984 19.92 -20.83 -15.17
C GLU A 984 18.60 -20.54 -14.44
N TYR A 985 18.67 -20.29 -13.13
CA TYR A 985 17.57 -19.79 -12.31
C TYR A 985 17.94 -18.45 -11.67
N ILE A 986 17.23 -17.37 -12.03
CA ILE A 986 17.46 -16.03 -11.50
C ILE A 986 16.26 -15.60 -10.64
N ASP A 987 16.50 -15.42 -9.35
CA ASP A 987 15.54 -14.79 -8.43
C ASP A 987 15.48 -13.27 -8.69
N GLY A 988 14.27 -12.70 -8.81
CA GLY A 988 14.04 -11.27 -9.07
C GLY A 988 14.61 -10.31 -8.01
N THR A 989 15.01 -10.82 -6.85
CA THR A 989 15.73 -10.05 -5.81
C THR A 989 17.23 -9.87 -6.11
N THR A 990 17.76 -10.55 -7.12
CA THR A 990 19.18 -10.51 -7.47
C THR A 990 19.52 -9.21 -8.22
N ARG A 991 20.25 -8.28 -7.58
CA ARG A 991 20.89 -7.17 -8.29
C ARG A 991 22.09 -7.70 -9.08
N LEU A 992 21.93 -7.74 -10.39
CA LEU A 992 22.95 -8.20 -11.31
C LEU A 992 23.79 -7.02 -11.83
N ASP A 993 25.11 -7.04 -11.56
CA ASP A 993 26.04 -6.11 -12.20
C ASP A 993 26.13 -6.44 -13.71
N ALA A 994 25.79 -5.45 -14.55
CA ALA A 994 25.61 -5.60 -15.99
C ALA A 994 26.78 -6.28 -16.77
N PRO A 995 28.07 -6.07 -16.43
CA PRO A 995 29.16 -6.66 -17.20
C PRO A 995 29.27 -8.18 -17.04
N THR A 996 29.15 -8.69 -15.81
CA THR A 996 29.32 -10.12 -15.50
C THR A 996 28.18 -10.96 -16.06
N VAL A 997 26.97 -10.41 -16.05
CA VAL A 997 25.80 -11.05 -16.66
C VAL A 997 25.91 -11.15 -18.17
N ARG A 998 26.47 -10.12 -18.83
CA ARG A 998 26.60 -10.14 -20.30
C ARG A 998 27.54 -11.23 -20.78
N THR A 999 28.62 -11.49 -20.05
CA THR A 999 29.60 -12.53 -20.38
C THR A 999 29.04 -13.92 -20.09
N ASN A 1000 28.46 -14.14 -18.92
CA ASN A 1000 27.94 -15.46 -18.53
C ASN A 1000 26.65 -15.84 -19.29
N MET A 1001 25.73 -14.89 -19.55
CA MET A 1001 24.58 -15.15 -20.42
C MET A 1001 25.02 -15.46 -21.85
N ARG A 1002 26.11 -14.86 -22.35
CA ARG A 1002 26.66 -15.20 -23.67
C ARG A 1002 27.14 -16.64 -23.71
N GLU A 1003 27.83 -17.13 -22.68
CA GLU A 1003 28.27 -18.52 -22.64
C GLU A 1003 27.10 -19.51 -22.57
N VAL A 1004 26.08 -19.22 -21.74
CA VAL A 1004 24.87 -20.05 -21.65
C VAL A 1004 24.08 -20.04 -22.96
N THR A 1005 23.91 -18.86 -23.59
CA THR A 1005 23.22 -18.72 -24.88
C THR A 1005 24.00 -19.41 -26.00
N SER A 1006 25.33 -19.31 -26.03
CA SER A 1006 26.16 -20.00 -27.03
C SER A 1006 26.14 -21.51 -26.87
N ARG A 1007 26.00 -22.03 -25.65
CA ARG A 1007 25.82 -23.47 -25.40
C ARG A 1007 24.44 -23.93 -25.88
N TYR A 1008 23.40 -23.16 -25.55
CA TYR A 1008 22.03 -23.38 -26.00
C TYR A 1008 21.92 -23.41 -27.54
N LEU A 1009 22.44 -22.39 -28.22
CA LEU A 1009 22.42 -22.29 -29.69
C LEU A 1009 23.20 -23.41 -30.39
N ARG A 1010 24.13 -24.08 -29.71
CA ARG A 1010 24.87 -25.21 -30.27
C ARG A 1010 24.05 -26.50 -30.23
N GLU A 1011 23.23 -26.67 -29.20
CA GLU A 1011 22.39 -27.86 -29.01
C GLU A 1011 21.09 -27.78 -29.82
N ASP A 1012 20.46 -26.60 -29.89
CA ASP A 1012 19.37 -26.34 -30.85
C ASP A 1012 19.83 -26.63 -32.29
N ARG A 1013 21.11 -26.35 -32.62
CA ARG A 1013 21.68 -26.66 -33.94
C ARG A 1013 21.82 -28.16 -34.22
N GLU A 1014 22.03 -28.96 -33.19
CA GLU A 1014 22.10 -30.43 -33.31
C GLU A 1014 20.69 -31.06 -33.35
N GLU A 1015 19.67 -30.41 -32.78
CA GLU A 1015 18.27 -30.85 -32.79
C GLU A 1015 17.47 -30.38 -34.03
N ILE A 1016 17.81 -29.22 -34.61
CA ILE A 1016 17.01 -28.54 -35.66
C ILE A 1016 17.47 -28.85 -37.10
N GLY A 1017 18.66 -29.43 -37.28
CA GLY A 1017 19.18 -29.85 -38.59
C GLY A 1017 19.87 -28.73 -39.40
N ASP A 1018 20.73 -29.14 -40.34
CA ASP A 1018 21.81 -28.32 -40.93
C ASP A 1018 21.35 -27.02 -41.62
N ALA A 1019 20.13 -26.96 -42.16
CA ALA A 1019 19.65 -25.84 -42.98
C ALA A 1019 19.34 -24.57 -42.16
N GLU A 1020 18.78 -24.71 -40.96
CA GLU A 1020 18.46 -23.54 -40.10
C GLU A 1020 19.70 -23.05 -39.32
N GLY A 1021 20.63 -23.96 -39.04
CA GLY A 1021 21.93 -23.64 -38.43
C GLY A 1021 22.85 -22.80 -39.31
N GLU A 1022 22.75 -22.89 -40.63
CA GLU A 1022 23.49 -22.03 -41.57
C GLU A 1022 22.91 -20.61 -41.66
N LEU A 1023 21.59 -20.47 -41.56
CA LEU A 1023 20.90 -19.19 -41.61
C LEU A 1023 21.24 -18.30 -40.40
N LEU A 1024 21.30 -18.91 -39.20
CA LEU A 1024 21.72 -18.21 -37.98
C LEU A 1024 23.19 -17.77 -38.03
N ALA A 1025 24.07 -18.59 -38.60
CA ALA A 1025 25.49 -18.26 -38.77
C ALA A 1025 25.70 -17.07 -39.72
N ALA A 1026 24.89 -16.98 -40.79
CA ALA A 1026 24.92 -15.86 -41.73
C ALA A 1026 24.48 -14.52 -41.10
N CYS A 1027 23.44 -14.52 -40.27
CA CYS A 1027 23.02 -13.31 -39.55
C CYS A 1027 24.09 -12.81 -38.55
N HIS A 1028 24.79 -13.72 -37.86
CA HIS A 1028 25.86 -13.34 -36.93
C HIS A 1028 27.10 -12.77 -37.64
N ALA A 1029 27.50 -13.35 -38.77
CA ALA A 1029 28.59 -12.81 -39.58
C ALA A 1029 28.27 -11.39 -40.11
N ALA A 1030 27.01 -11.12 -40.45
CA ALA A 1030 26.56 -9.80 -40.87
C ALA A 1030 26.59 -8.75 -39.74
N GLU A 1031 26.19 -9.11 -38.52
CA GLU A 1031 26.28 -8.22 -37.35
C GLU A 1031 27.73 -7.91 -36.95
N GLU A 1032 28.64 -8.87 -37.10
CA GLU A 1032 30.07 -8.67 -36.80
C GLU A 1032 30.77 -7.79 -37.84
N GLN A 1033 30.37 -7.87 -39.12
CA GLN A 1033 30.84 -6.93 -40.16
C GLN A 1033 30.34 -5.50 -39.93
N LEU A 1034 29.07 -5.32 -39.54
CA LEU A 1034 28.51 -3.99 -39.23
C LEU A 1034 29.23 -3.32 -38.04
N ARG A 1035 29.65 -4.11 -37.05
CA ARG A 1035 30.43 -3.59 -35.91
C ARG A 1035 31.84 -3.14 -36.27
N ASN A 1036 32.51 -3.86 -37.16
CA ASN A 1036 33.88 -3.52 -37.54
C ASN A 1036 33.95 -2.26 -38.41
N ALA A 1037 32.84 -1.91 -39.09
CA ALA A 1037 32.71 -0.67 -39.86
C ALA A 1037 32.66 0.59 -38.97
N ASP A 1038 32.08 0.51 -37.77
CA ASP A 1038 31.97 1.65 -36.84
C ASP A 1038 33.28 2.03 -36.13
N THR A 1039 34.31 1.17 -36.19
CA THR A 1039 35.59 1.39 -35.50
C THR A 1039 36.69 2.05 -36.35
N GLN A 1040 36.44 2.40 -37.62
CA GLN A 1040 37.49 2.90 -38.52
C GLN A 1040 37.53 4.42 -38.76
N ASP A 1041 36.62 5.23 -38.23
CA ASP A 1041 36.57 6.66 -38.56
C ASP A 1041 36.88 7.58 -37.36
N SER A 1042 38.16 7.68 -37.02
CA SER A 1042 38.66 8.81 -36.21
C SER A 1042 40.12 9.13 -36.56
N GLY A 1043 40.31 9.98 -37.57
CA GLY A 1043 41.64 10.44 -37.99
C GLY A 1043 41.65 11.80 -38.72
N THR A 1044 42.11 12.83 -38.00
CA THR A 1044 42.85 14.04 -38.44
C THR A 1044 42.15 15.32 -39.01
N SER A 1045 42.22 16.36 -38.16
CA SER A 1045 42.72 17.75 -38.36
C SER A 1045 41.85 18.87 -39.03
N PRO A 1046 41.92 20.14 -38.55
CA PRO A 1046 41.05 21.24 -38.98
C PRO A 1046 41.75 22.33 -39.81
N GLN A 1047 41.06 22.90 -40.82
CA GLN A 1047 41.41 24.22 -41.37
C GLN A 1047 40.21 24.97 -41.99
N LYS A 1048 40.38 26.29 -42.01
CA LYS A 1048 39.43 27.41 -42.20
C LYS A 1048 38.76 27.53 -43.60
N GLN A 1049 37.65 28.29 -43.56
CA GLN A 1049 37.22 29.40 -44.44
C GLN A 1049 36.10 29.20 -45.48
N GLU A 1050 35.03 29.98 -45.24
CA GLU A 1050 34.19 30.76 -46.17
C GLU A 1050 34.05 30.31 -47.63
N SER A 1051 32.83 29.93 -48.04
CA SER A 1051 32.02 30.65 -49.03
C SER A 1051 30.75 29.88 -49.39
N ALA A 1052 29.66 30.62 -49.60
CA ALA A 1052 28.33 30.14 -49.87
C ALA A 1052 28.12 29.75 -51.35
N SER A 1053 27.36 28.69 -51.63
CA SER A 1053 26.05 28.76 -52.34
C SER A 1053 25.56 27.40 -52.89
N LEU A 1054 24.24 27.19 -52.75
CA LEU A 1054 23.35 26.39 -53.60
C LEU A 1054 23.54 24.86 -53.68
N LEU A 1055 22.79 24.11 -52.84
CA LEU A 1055 21.71 23.21 -53.28
C LEU A 1055 21.07 22.51 -52.05
N GLN A 1056 19.81 22.85 -51.78
CA GLN A 1056 18.91 22.13 -50.89
C GLN A 1056 18.58 20.76 -51.52
N VAL A 1057 19.01 19.68 -50.88
CA VAL A 1057 18.33 18.38 -50.94
C VAL A 1057 18.23 17.84 -49.52
N SER A 1058 17.00 17.54 -49.13
CA SER A 1058 16.56 16.91 -47.88
C SER A 1058 17.41 15.70 -47.49
N ARG A 1059 18.01 15.74 -46.29
CA ARG A 1059 18.43 14.53 -45.56
C ARG A 1059 17.34 14.18 -44.55
N ASP A 1060 16.66 13.07 -44.81
CA ASP A 1060 15.88 12.36 -43.80
C ASP A 1060 16.85 11.83 -42.74
N GLU A 1061 16.75 12.37 -41.53
CA GLU A 1061 17.25 11.71 -40.34
C GLU A 1061 16.19 10.71 -39.87
N GLY A 1062 16.53 9.41 -39.81
CA GLY A 1062 15.76 8.46 -39.02
C GLY A 1062 15.49 7.10 -39.65
N SER A 1063 16.53 6.36 -40.04
CA SER A 1063 16.43 4.89 -40.11
C SER A 1063 17.64 4.28 -39.40
N GLN A 1064 17.45 3.88 -38.15
CA GLN A 1064 18.38 2.93 -37.53
C GLN A 1064 18.24 1.58 -38.26
N PRO A 1065 19.35 0.87 -38.55
CA PRO A 1065 19.27 -0.45 -39.14
C PRO A 1065 18.62 -1.43 -38.16
N THR A 1066 17.54 -2.05 -38.58
CA THR A 1066 16.83 -3.10 -37.84
C THR A 1066 17.73 -4.34 -37.70
N PRO A 1067 17.82 -4.98 -36.52
CA PRO A 1067 18.61 -6.21 -36.35
C PRO A 1067 18.07 -7.34 -37.23
N CYS A 1068 18.97 -8.18 -37.77
CA CYS A 1068 18.69 -9.31 -38.68
C CYS A 1068 17.54 -10.23 -38.17
N TRP A 1069 17.41 -10.35 -36.85
CA TRP A 1069 16.37 -11.11 -36.14
C TRP A 1069 14.93 -10.68 -36.42
N SER A 1070 14.71 -9.43 -36.84
CA SER A 1070 13.37 -8.89 -37.10
C SER A 1070 12.74 -9.36 -38.43
N ALA A 1071 13.50 -10.08 -39.25
CA ALA A 1071 13.06 -10.61 -40.55
C ALA A 1071 12.82 -12.13 -40.56
N MET A 1072 12.96 -12.84 -39.43
CA MET A 1072 12.71 -14.29 -39.37
C MET A 1072 11.21 -14.60 -39.21
N PRO A 1073 10.67 -15.65 -39.86
CA PRO A 1073 9.28 -16.09 -39.67
C PRO A 1073 9.04 -16.54 -38.21
N LEU A 1074 7.84 -16.29 -37.71
CA LEU A 1074 7.40 -16.55 -36.32
C LEU A 1074 7.47 -18.01 -35.85
N ASP A 1075 7.79 -18.96 -36.73
CA ASP A 1075 7.89 -20.39 -36.43
C ASP A 1075 9.34 -20.86 -36.17
N VAL A 1076 10.31 -19.95 -36.10
CA VAL A 1076 11.69 -20.14 -35.59
C VAL A 1076 11.87 -19.29 -34.33
#